data_AF-A0A158PHB8-F1
#
_entry.id   AF-A0A158PHB8-F1
#
_cell.length_a   1.000
_cell.length_b   1.000
_cell.length_c   1.000
_cell.angle_alpha   90.00
_cell.angle_beta   90.00
_cell.angle_gamma   90.00
#
_symmetry.space_group_name_H-M   'P 1'
#
loop_
_entity.id
_entity.type
_entity.pdbx_description
1 polymer ?
#
loop_
_entity_poly.entity_id
_entity_poly.type
_entity_poly.pdbx_seq_one_letter_code
_entity_poly.pdbx_strand_id
1 'polypeptide(L)'
;FLSGSGYGVLPRSECPDAAKYGTGPPPNCVKPSDPNHLPSSPLEKWFIKATFEDLFPFANIGWGPHPCSPYSYEAFVIAARYFPKFGTSSPNTVFNETENTRRDLAAFFAHAIQETGENNLALYSGNRSEKEATDCFYRGGLYNWFEGGPISSFIDPSLQGFSPSDGDKCSEAGRYCSESTDVDYFYPCSKNRTGNFFRGCYFGRGAMQIMTKTDPPLALLASLWYYMTPQPPKPAMHDIVMGTWNSGEENAAAGYTGPIFGPTSLVINNECSGEDRKEPGGPGESRRIKAFKWLCSYFGVPVGDESLLSCKNMPVKFESLRYNYSYQPDWRTIWKEQPCDCVPAPYGGDLVEVERLLCSSFLSGSGHGVIPRSQCPDATKYGTGPPSSCVMPSDPNNLSPSSLEQWFTKEVFEDLFPFANIGWGPHPCSPYSYEAFVIAARYFPKFGTSSPNTVFNETENTRRDLSAFFAHAIQETGENNAALYRDNRSEKEATDCFYRGGLYNWFEGGPISSFIDPSLQGFSPSDGDKCIAHGRYCIESPEIDFFYPCSKNRTSNFFAGCYFGRGAIQISYNYNYGQFMDFLKSKNVHVDLLNEPNLVMTKTNPPLALLASLWFYMTPQPPKPAMHDIVMGISGTWNSGDVNAAAGYTGPIFGPTSLIINNECSGEDKEEPGGGGESRRIKAFKWLCSYFGVPAGDDRLLSCKNMPIRLQSLRYNHSYHPDWSTTWKEQPCDCVPAPYGGLIPYFEPEHYPEEFVLMNKDNKLKCVASIYANPSMYGLTNATATCLAF
;
A
#
# COMPACT_ATOMS: atom_id res chain seq x y z
N PHE A 1 -3.38 -18.71 39.76
CA PHE A 1 -2.91 -17.60 40.60
C PHE A 1 -3.34 -16.32 39.94
N LEU A 2 -4.37 -15.65 40.43
CA LEU A 2 -4.77 -14.25 40.21
C LEU A 2 -6.23 -14.13 40.70
N SER A 3 -6.41 -14.25 42.01
CA SER A 3 -7.63 -13.86 42.71
C SER A 3 -7.26 -12.67 43.59
N GLY A 4 -7.73 -11.48 43.21
CA GLY A 4 -7.91 -10.33 44.11
C GLY A 4 -6.67 -9.80 44.80
N SER A 5 -5.91 -8.97 44.08
CA SER A 5 -4.97 -7.92 44.50
C SER A 5 -3.79 -7.93 43.52
N GLY A 6 -3.66 -6.87 42.72
CA GLY A 6 -2.38 -6.59 42.07
C GLY A 6 -1.29 -6.50 43.15
N TYR A 7 -0.03 -6.74 42.81
CA TYR A 7 1.05 -6.79 43.79
C TYR A 7 1.05 -5.52 44.67
N GLY A 8 0.61 -5.66 45.93
CA GLY A 8 0.56 -4.58 46.89
C GLY A 8 -0.54 -3.52 46.71
N VAL A 9 -1.54 -3.75 45.85
CA VAL A 9 -2.68 -2.83 45.60
C VAL A 9 -3.95 -3.35 46.26
N LEU A 10 -4.71 -2.47 46.92
CA LEU A 10 -5.92 -2.82 47.65
C LEU A 10 -7.00 -3.44 46.74
N PRO A 11 -7.72 -4.46 47.22
CA PRO A 11 -8.85 -5.04 46.50
C PRO A 11 -9.93 -4.00 46.21
N ARG A 12 -10.57 -4.13 45.04
CA ARG A 12 -11.71 -3.28 44.67
C ARG A 12 -12.80 -3.19 45.75
N SER A 13 -13.06 -4.28 46.46
CA SER A 13 -14.09 -4.38 47.50
C SER A 13 -13.88 -3.41 48.67
N GLU A 14 -12.68 -2.88 48.85
CA GLU A 14 -12.34 -1.95 49.92
C GLU A 14 -12.52 -0.48 49.51
N CYS A 15 -12.76 -0.23 48.22
CA CYS A 15 -13.04 1.11 47.71
C CYS A 15 -14.54 1.46 47.79
N PRO A 16 -14.89 2.69 48.23
CA PRO A 16 -16.27 3.13 48.22
C PRO A 16 -16.82 3.19 46.80
N ASP A 17 -18.12 3.04 46.63
CA ASP A 17 -18.73 3.22 45.31
C ASP A 17 -18.63 4.67 44.84
N ALA A 18 -18.37 4.84 43.54
CA ALA A 18 -18.41 6.15 42.90
C ALA A 18 -19.86 6.58 42.62
N ALA A 19 -20.07 7.89 42.52
CA ALA A 19 -21.35 8.43 42.09
C ALA A 19 -21.74 7.89 40.71
N LYS A 20 -23.04 7.63 40.49
CA LYS A 20 -23.58 7.21 39.19
C LYS A 20 -24.40 8.34 38.60
N TYR A 21 -24.12 8.70 37.36
CA TYR A 21 -24.85 9.75 36.63
C TYR A 21 -25.60 9.17 35.42
N GLY A 22 -26.77 9.72 35.10
CA GLY A 22 -27.60 9.24 33.99
C GLY A 22 -28.35 7.92 34.25
N THR A 23 -28.88 7.34 33.17
CA THR A 23 -29.73 6.13 33.22
C THR A 23 -28.99 4.81 33.00
N GLY A 24 -27.66 4.85 32.87
CA GLY A 24 -26.84 3.67 32.57
C GLY A 24 -27.06 3.12 31.14
N PRO A 25 -26.31 2.08 30.76
CA PRO A 25 -26.42 1.44 29.45
C PRO A 25 -27.78 0.74 29.27
N PRO A 26 -28.44 0.85 28.10
CA PRO A 26 -29.75 0.24 27.90
C PRO A 26 -29.67 -1.30 27.83
N PRO A 27 -30.70 -2.04 28.26
CA PRO A 27 -30.68 -3.52 28.32
C PRO A 27 -30.45 -4.22 26.97
N ASN A 28 -30.84 -3.59 25.86
CA ASN A 28 -30.80 -4.15 24.50
C ASN A 28 -29.74 -3.48 23.61
N CYS A 29 -28.61 -3.07 24.19
CA CYS A 29 -27.56 -2.38 23.46
C CYS A 29 -26.76 -3.29 22.51
N VAL A 30 -26.29 -2.72 21.41
CA VAL A 30 -25.41 -3.39 20.44
C VAL A 30 -23.98 -3.39 21.00
N LYS A 31 -23.38 -4.57 21.07
CA LYS A 31 -21.96 -4.71 21.46
C LYS A 31 -21.07 -4.16 20.35
N PRO A 32 -19.89 -3.60 20.69
CA PRO A 32 -18.93 -3.17 19.71
C PRO A 32 -18.48 -4.35 18.85
N SER A 33 -18.35 -4.10 17.55
CA SER A 33 -17.87 -5.05 16.56
C SER A 33 -16.73 -4.43 15.77
N ASP A 34 -15.73 -5.23 15.43
CA ASP A 34 -14.65 -4.79 14.54
C ASP A 34 -15.10 -4.96 13.08
N PRO A 35 -15.32 -3.88 12.31
CA PRO A 35 -15.73 -3.99 10.91
C PRO A 35 -14.68 -4.70 10.05
N ASN A 36 -13.40 -4.64 10.43
CA ASN A 36 -12.30 -5.23 9.67
C ASN A 36 -11.94 -6.66 10.13
N HIS A 37 -12.65 -7.19 11.14
CA HIS A 37 -12.46 -8.56 11.65
C HIS A 37 -10.99 -8.92 11.93
N LEU A 38 -10.22 -7.99 12.50
CA LEU A 38 -8.80 -8.19 12.78
C LEU A 38 -8.59 -9.32 13.80
N PRO A 39 -7.50 -10.09 13.66
CA PRO A 39 -7.18 -11.18 14.58
C PRO A 39 -6.90 -10.64 16.00
N SER A 40 -7.11 -11.48 17.00
CA SER A 40 -6.81 -11.16 18.40
C SER A 40 -5.33 -10.78 18.60
N SER A 41 -5.11 -9.71 19.36
CA SER A 41 -3.76 -9.25 19.74
C SER A 41 -3.14 -10.19 20.79
N PRO A 42 -1.82 -10.44 20.79
CA PRO A 42 -1.12 -11.13 21.88
C PRO A 42 -1.37 -10.53 23.27
N LEU A 43 -1.70 -9.23 23.35
CA LEU A 43 -2.14 -8.54 24.58
C LEU A 43 -3.30 -9.27 25.27
N GLU A 44 -4.26 -9.78 24.48
CA GLU A 44 -5.48 -10.45 24.97
C GLU A 44 -5.19 -11.76 25.72
N LYS A 45 -3.97 -12.31 25.61
CA LYS A 45 -3.56 -13.53 26.31
C LYS A 45 -3.33 -13.32 27.82
N TRP A 46 -2.96 -12.10 28.22
CA TRP A 46 -2.58 -11.80 29.61
C TRP A 46 -3.37 -10.63 30.20
N PHE A 47 -3.76 -9.66 29.38
CA PHE A 47 -4.63 -8.57 29.79
C PHE A 47 -6.08 -8.94 29.48
N ILE A 48 -6.71 -9.63 30.43
CA ILE A 48 -8.05 -10.18 30.28
C ILE A 48 -9.12 -9.25 30.84
N LYS A 49 -10.38 -9.51 30.48
CA LYS A 49 -11.56 -8.75 30.94
C LYS A 49 -11.60 -8.52 32.45
N ALA A 50 -11.34 -9.57 33.25
CA ALA A 50 -11.33 -9.47 34.71
C ALA A 50 -10.29 -8.45 35.23
N THR A 51 -9.14 -8.35 34.57
CA THR A 51 -8.09 -7.37 34.93
C THR A 51 -8.55 -5.95 34.61
N PHE A 52 -9.19 -5.74 33.45
CA PHE A 52 -9.73 -4.44 33.06
C PHE A 52 -10.86 -3.99 33.99
N GLU A 53 -11.77 -4.91 34.35
CA GLU A 53 -12.89 -4.66 35.27
C GLU A 53 -12.43 -4.36 36.70
N ASP A 54 -11.35 -5.00 37.16
CA ASP A 54 -10.74 -4.65 38.45
C ASP A 54 -10.13 -3.25 38.39
N LEU A 55 -9.36 -2.92 37.36
CA LEU A 55 -8.68 -1.63 37.22
C LEU A 55 -9.65 -0.44 37.08
N PHE A 56 -10.72 -0.60 36.29
CA PHE A 56 -11.64 0.49 35.94
C PHE A 56 -13.09 0.20 36.33
N PRO A 57 -13.35 -0.10 37.61
CA PRO A 57 -14.65 -0.52 38.12
C PRO A 57 -15.71 0.57 38.03
N PHE A 58 -15.29 1.84 37.94
CA PHE A 58 -16.14 3.02 37.95
C PHE A 58 -16.21 3.71 36.60
N ALA A 59 -15.68 3.08 35.55
CA ALA A 59 -15.68 3.67 34.21
C ALA A 59 -17.09 4.11 33.78
N ASN A 60 -17.18 5.03 32.83
CA ASN A 60 -18.44 5.49 32.27
C ASN A 60 -19.39 6.05 33.35
N ILE A 61 -18.96 7.14 33.98
CA ILE A 61 -19.70 7.95 34.95
C ILE A 61 -20.30 7.11 36.11
N GLY A 62 -19.54 6.11 36.55
CA GLY A 62 -19.86 5.23 37.68
C GLY A 62 -20.63 3.96 37.34
N TRP A 63 -20.99 3.73 36.08
CA TRP A 63 -21.72 2.50 35.67
C TRP A 63 -20.83 1.29 35.46
N GLY A 64 -19.51 1.49 35.43
CA GLY A 64 -18.51 0.47 35.17
C GLY A 64 -18.29 0.21 33.68
N PRO A 65 -17.40 -0.73 33.34
CA PRO A 65 -16.93 -0.97 31.98
C PRO A 65 -17.89 -1.90 31.21
N HIS A 66 -19.17 -1.52 31.16
CA HIS A 66 -20.21 -2.30 30.51
C HIS A 66 -19.91 -2.48 29.00
N PRO A 67 -20.14 -3.66 28.39
CA PRO A 67 -19.73 -3.94 26.99
C PRO A 67 -20.27 -2.98 25.93
N CYS A 68 -21.35 -2.26 26.24
CA CYS A 68 -21.97 -1.30 25.32
C CYS A 68 -21.53 0.14 25.56
N SER A 69 -20.63 0.36 26.52
CA SER A 69 -20.12 1.66 26.88
C SER A 69 -18.76 1.91 26.21
N PRO A 70 -18.42 3.17 25.94
CA PRO A 70 -17.16 3.56 25.26
C PRO A 70 -15.92 3.00 25.96
N TYR A 71 -15.90 3.06 27.30
CA TYR A 71 -14.81 2.49 28.08
C TYR A 71 -15.17 1.09 28.55
N SER A 72 -15.08 0.13 27.63
CA SER A 72 -15.29 -1.30 27.90
C SER A 72 -14.07 -2.11 27.48
N TYR A 73 -13.94 -3.32 28.02
CA TYR A 73 -12.88 -4.23 27.63
C TYR A 73 -12.98 -4.59 26.14
N GLU A 74 -14.19 -4.83 25.65
CA GLU A 74 -14.44 -5.16 24.24
C GLU A 74 -14.02 -4.02 23.30
N ALA A 75 -14.35 -2.78 23.64
CA ALA A 75 -13.89 -1.60 22.89
C ALA A 75 -12.36 -1.47 22.92
N PHE A 76 -11.73 -1.73 24.08
CA PHE A 76 -10.28 -1.66 24.24
C PHE A 76 -9.53 -2.66 23.36
N VAL A 77 -9.92 -3.94 23.40
CA VAL A 77 -9.22 -4.97 22.62
C VAL A 77 -9.44 -4.81 21.12
N ILE A 78 -10.62 -4.35 20.68
CA ILE A 78 -10.85 -4.01 19.27
C ILE A 78 -9.90 -2.90 18.85
N ALA A 79 -9.78 -1.83 19.64
CA ALA A 79 -8.88 -0.72 19.34
C ALA A 79 -7.40 -1.17 19.32
N ALA A 80 -6.99 -2.01 20.27
CA ALA A 80 -5.61 -2.52 20.36
C ALA A 80 -5.19 -3.37 19.14
N ARG A 81 -6.13 -4.05 18.46
CA ARG A 81 -5.82 -4.86 17.26
C ARG A 81 -5.33 -4.04 16.07
N TYR A 82 -5.70 -2.75 15.99
CA TYR A 82 -5.20 -1.83 14.97
C TYR A 82 -3.74 -1.40 15.21
N PHE A 83 -3.20 -1.67 16.41
CA PHE A 83 -1.84 -1.32 16.81
C PHE A 83 -1.08 -2.57 17.29
N PRO A 84 -0.69 -3.49 16.38
CA PRO A 84 -0.17 -4.81 16.75
C PRO A 84 1.13 -4.80 17.55
N LYS A 85 1.84 -3.66 17.63
CA LYS A 85 3.05 -3.45 18.45
C LYS A 85 2.76 -3.07 19.92
N PHE A 86 1.56 -2.56 20.19
CA PHE A 86 1.15 -2.07 21.51
C PHE A 86 0.98 -3.22 22.49
N GLY A 87 1.73 -3.20 23.59
CA GLY A 87 1.70 -4.22 24.63
C GLY A 87 2.18 -5.60 24.17
N THR A 88 2.94 -5.67 23.07
CA THR A 88 3.42 -6.94 22.46
C THR A 88 4.89 -6.91 22.03
N SER A 89 5.51 -5.73 21.93
CA SER A 89 6.90 -5.58 21.51
C SER A 89 7.85 -5.52 22.71
N SER A 90 9.12 -5.88 22.51
CA SER A 90 10.18 -5.75 23.51
C SER A 90 11.51 -5.41 22.82
N PRO A 91 11.64 -4.22 22.21
CA PRO A 91 12.78 -3.89 21.35
C PRO A 91 14.06 -3.55 22.12
N ASN A 92 14.00 -3.39 23.45
CA ASN A 92 15.14 -3.08 24.30
C ASN A 92 15.55 -4.27 25.18
N THR A 93 16.78 -4.21 25.70
CA THR A 93 17.35 -5.22 26.62
C THR A 93 17.33 -4.77 28.09
N VAL A 94 16.79 -3.59 28.38
CA VAL A 94 16.76 -3.02 29.75
C VAL A 94 15.70 -3.71 30.59
N PHE A 95 14.54 -3.97 29.99
CA PHE A 95 13.44 -4.70 30.60
C PHE A 95 13.21 -5.99 29.80
N ASN A 96 12.76 -7.04 30.48
CA ASN A 96 12.36 -8.26 29.79
C ASN A 96 11.00 -8.07 29.08
N GLU A 97 10.60 -9.04 28.26
CA GLU A 97 9.37 -8.97 27.47
C GLU A 97 8.11 -8.72 28.32
N THR A 98 7.99 -9.38 29.47
CA THR A 98 6.85 -9.18 30.38
C THR A 98 6.85 -7.78 30.99
N GLU A 99 8.01 -7.28 31.35
CA GLU A 99 8.17 -5.94 31.90
C GLU A 99 7.87 -4.86 30.86
N ASN A 100 8.43 -4.98 29.65
CA ASN A 100 8.21 -4.01 28.57
C ASN A 100 6.73 -3.93 28.17
N THR A 101 6.10 -5.06 27.87
CA THR A 101 4.70 -5.10 27.41
C THR A 101 3.72 -4.58 28.46
N ARG A 102 3.97 -4.84 29.75
CA ARG A 102 3.15 -4.31 30.85
C ARG A 102 3.42 -2.84 31.14
N ARG A 103 4.67 -2.37 30.98
CA ARG A 103 5.01 -0.94 31.11
C ARG A 103 4.38 -0.10 30.00
N ASP A 104 4.35 -0.60 28.77
CA ASP A 104 3.67 0.04 27.63
C ASP A 104 2.17 0.26 27.93
N LEU A 105 1.50 -0.81 28.40
CA LEU A 105 0.11 -0.74 28.84
C LEU A 105 -0.09 0.21 30.04
N ALA A 106 0.80 0.15 31.03
CA ALA A 106 0.77 1.03 32.21
C ALA A 106 0.93 2.50 31.82
N ALA A 107 1.82 2.82 30.89
CA ALA A 107 2.04 4.19 30.43
C ALA A 107 0.80 4.73 29.73
N PHE A 108 0.21 3.96 28.80
CA PHE A 108 -1.06 4.34 28.14
C PHE A 108 -2.15 4.68 29.16
N PHE A 109 -2.41 3.77 30.12
CA PHE A 109 -3.46 4.00 31.11
C PHE A 109 -3.12 5.07 32.14
N ALA A 110 -1.83 5.32 32.45
CA ALA A 110 -1.45 6.42 33.32
C ALA A 110 -1.88 7.78 32.75
N HIS A 111 -1.71 7.95 31.43
CA HIS A 111 -2.25 9.10 30.73
C HIS A 111 -3.80 9.06 30.77
N ALA A 112 -4.42 7.91 30.46
CA ALA A 112 -5.87 7.81 30.36
C ALA A 112 -6.56 8.19 31.67
N ILE A 113 -6.02 7.72 32.81
CA ILE A 113 -6.52 8.04 34.14
C ILE A 113 -6.45 9.54 34.43
N GLN A 114 -5.36 10.21 34.04
CA GLN A 114 -5.24 11.66 34.23
C GLN A 114 -6.28 12.43 33.41
N GLU A 115 -6.50 12.04 32.14
CA GLU A 115 -7.42 12.75 31.25
C GLU A 115 -8.90 12.46 31.57
N THR A 116 -9.23 11.25 32.02
CA THR A 116 -10.63 10.79 32.10
C THR A 116 -11.06 10.38 33.51
N GLY A 117 -10.20 10.48 34.51
CA GLY A 117 -10.49 9.99 35.85
C GLY A 117 -11.55 10.79 36.61
N GLU A 118 -12.20 10.16 37.59
CA GLU A 118 -13.15 10.77 38.55
C GLU A 118 -12.48 11.91 39.33
N ASN A 119 -11.19 11.77 39.63
CA ASN A 119 -10.38 12.74 40.37
C ASN A 119 -10.96 13.09 41.76
N ASN A 120 -11.53 12.11 42.46
CA ASN A 120 -12.22 12.29 43.73
C ASN A 120 -11.25 12.51 44.91
N LEU A 121 -11.00 13.79 45.22
CA LEU A 121 -10.12 14.18 46.34
C LEU A 121 -10.72 13.88 47.72
N ALA A 122 -12.04 13.66 47.85
CA ALA A 122 -12.67 13.38 49.14
C ALA A 122 -12.22 12.04 49.73
N LEU A 123 -11.66 11.14 48.91
CA LEU A 123 -11.05 9.88 49.35
C LEU A 123 -9.92 10.09 50.38
N TYR A 124 -9.21 11.22 50.31
CA TYR A 124 -8.11 11.58 51.21
C TYR A 124 -8.55 12.31 52.49
N SER A 125 -9.84 12.65 52.62
CA SER A 125 -10.38 13.42 53.75
C SER A 125 -11.03 12.54 54.84
N GLY A 126 -10.95 11.21 54.72
CA GLY A 126 -11.57 10.25 55.64
C GLY A 126 -10.58 9.47 56.51
N ASN A 127 -11.04 8.41 57.18
CA ASN A 127 -10.22 7.53 58.03
C ASN A 127 -9.30 6.56 57.25
N ARG A 128 -9.13 6.75 55.95
CA ARG A 128 -8.27 5.91 55.11
C ARG A 128 -6.82 6.37 55.24
N SER A 129 -5.89 5.42 55.21
CA SER A 129 -4.48 5.73 54.98
C SER A 129 -4.30 6.36 53.58
N GLU A 130 -3.20 7.08 53.40
CA GLU A 130 -2.87 7.71 52.12
C GLU A 130 -2.83 6.67 50.99
N LYS A 131 -2.21 5.51 51.23
CA LYS A 131 -2.17 4.39 50.27
C LYS A 131 -3.56 3.88 49.90
N GLU A 132 -4.44 3.72 50.89
CA GLU A 132 -5.83 3.32 50.63
C GLU A 132 -6.61 4.32 49.80
N ALA A 133 -6.43 5.61 50.10
CA ALA A 133 -7.01 6.67 49.29
C ALA A 133 -6.46 6.67 47.85
N THR A 134 -5.15 6.46 47.67
CA THR A 134 -4.48 6.41 46.36
C THR A 134 -4.95 5.24 45.50
N ASP A 135 -5.03 4.03 46.08
CA ASP A 135 -5.50 2.85 45.35
C ASP A 135 -6.94 3.04 44.85
N CYS A 136 -7.81 3.65 45.66
CA CYS A 136 -9.17 3.94 45.24
C CYS A 136 -9.27 5.11 44.27
N PHE A 137 -8.38 6.11 44.39
CA PHE A 137 -8.35 7.27 43.51
C PHE A 137 -8.06 6.86 42.05
N TYR A 138 -7.05 6.02 41.81
CA TYR A 138 -6.67 5.61 40.46
C TYR A 138 -7.63 4.58 39.83
N ARG A 139 -8.37 3.82 40.64
CA ARG A 139 -9.51 3.01 40.17
C ARG A 139 -10.67 3.86 39.63
N GLY A 140 -10.67 5.17 39.88
CA GLY A 140 -11.57 6.12 39.24
C GLY A 140 -11.22 6.46 37.79
N GLY A 141 -10.28 5.75 37.14
CA GLY A 141 -9.94 5.96 35.72
C GLY A 141 -11.09 5.67 34.75
N LEU A 142 -11.03 6.26 33.54
CA LEU A 142 -12.03 6.09 32.48
C LEU A 142 -13.46 6.47 32.92
N TYR A 143 -13.59 7.38 33.88
CA TYR A 143 -14.87 7.77 34.47
C TYR A 143 -15.60 8.78 33.59
N ASN A 144 -14.95 9.88 33.21
CA ASN A 144 -15.54 10.99 32.48
C ASN A 144 -15.43 10.80 30.96
N TRP A 145 -16.53 11.05 30.24
CA TRP A 145 -16.52 11.11 28.77
C TRP A 145 -16.10 12.48 28.22
N PHE A 146 -16.38 13.55 28.97
CA PHE A 146 -16.12 14.93 28.56
C PHE A 146 -15.23 15.64 29.58
N GLU A 147 -14.43 16.58 29.10
CA GLU A 147 -13.63 17.46 29.96
C GLU A 147 -14.51 18.19 30.97
N GLY A 148 -14.07 18.33 32.22
CA GLY A 148 -14.87 18.94 33.29
C GLY A 148 -15.96 18.02 33.86
N GLY A 149 -16.10 16.80 33.33
CA GLY A 149 -16.93 15.74 33.87
C GLY A 149 -18.43 15.89 33.59
N PRO A 150 -19.30 15.30 34.43
CA PRO A 150 -20.72 15.13 34.14
C PRO A 150 -21.54 16.44 34.23
N ILE A 151 -20.94 17.59 34.54
CA ILE A 151 -21.61 18.91 34.49
C ILE A 151 -20.69 19.90 33.77
N SER A 152 -20.17 19.45 32.62
CA SER A 152 -19.18 20.20 31.87
C SER A 152 -19.75 21.50 31.32
N SER A 153 -19.01 22.61 31.49
CA SER A 153 -19.32 23.88 30.82
C SER A 153 -19.03 23.84 29.30
N PHE A 154 -18.44 22.75 28.82
CA PHE A 154 -18.09 22.57 27.41
C PHE A 154 -19.24 22.00 26.58
N ILE A 155 -20.26 21.42 27.21
CA ILE A 155 -21.48 20.92 26.53
C ILE A 155 -22.63 21.94 26.66
N ASP A 156 -23.68 21.76 25.85
CA ASP A 156 -24.92 22.54 25.97
C ASP A 156 -25.52 22.35 27.38
N PRO A 157 -25.80 23.41 28.17
CA PRO A 157 -26.34 23.30 29.52
C PRO A 157 -27.73 22.65 29.61
N SER A 158 -28.45 22.56 28.48
CA SER A 158 -29.70 21.77 28.40
C SER A 158 -29.44 20.26 28.35
N LEU A 159 -28.21 19.86 28.03
CA LEU A 159 -27.70 18.50 28.09
C LEU A 159 -26.95 18.30 29.40
N GLN A 160 -27.11 17.12 29.99
CA GLN A 160 -26.53 16.83 31.30
C GLN A 160 -25.18 16.11 31.20
N GLY A 161 -24.66 15.80 30.00
CA GLY A 161 -23.40 15.07 29.85
C GLY A 161 -23.49 13.63 30.35
N PHE A 162 -24.71 13.11 30.45
CA PHE A 162 -25.05 11.79 30.98
C PHE A 162 -25.24 10.77 29.86
N SER A 163 -25.10 11.18 28.60
CA SER A 163 -25.02 10.31 27.43
C SER A 163 -23.80 10.67 26.57
N PRO A 164 -23.14 9.69 25.91
CA PRO A 164 -22.12 9.95 24.90
C PRO A 164 -22.60 10.88 23.78
N SER A 165 -23.90 10.81 23.43
CA SER A 165 -24.52 11.67 22.41
C SER A 165 -24.61 13.14 22.83
N ASP A 166 -24.47 13.44 24.12
CA ASP A 166 -24.51 14.83 24.59
C ASP A 166 -23.31 15.64 24.05
N GLY A 167 -22.26 14.95 23.59
CA GLY A 167 -21.13 15.52 22.88
C GLY A 167 -21.44 16.01 21.46
N ASP A 168 -22.61 15.72 20.90
CA ASP A 168 -22.99 16.22 19.57
C ASP A 168 -23.14 17.76 19.54
N LYS A 169 -23.23 18.40 20.71
CA LYS A 169 -23.32 19.86 20.87
C LYS A 169 -22.42 20.41 21.96
N CYS A 170 -21.67 21.46 21.65
CA CYS A 170 -20.72 22.10 22.58
C CYS A 170 -20.81 23.62 22.55
N SER A 171 -20.34 24.24 23.63
CA SER A 171 -20.02 25.67 23.67
C SER A 171 -18.79 25.98 22.82
N GLU A 172 -18.53 27.26 22.53
CA GLU A 172 -17.31 27.69 21.81
C GLU A 172 -16.04 27.15 22.49
N ALA A 173 -16.00 27.18 23.82
CA ALA A 173 -14.86 26.66 24.58
C ALA A 173 -14.71 25.14 24.45
N GLY A 174 -15.81 24.40 24.23
CA GLY A 174 -15.79 22.95 24.03
C GLY A 174 -15.49 22.52 22.59
N ARG A 175 -15.49 23.48 21.65
CA ARG A 175 -15.19 23.24 20.24
C ARG A 175 -13.73 22.83 20.03
N TYR A 176 -12.80 23.31 20.86
CA TYR A 176 -11.37 22.95 20.78
C TYR A 176 -10.81 22.95 19.35
N CYS A 177 -11.19 23.96 18.56
CA CYS A 177 -10.81 24.07 17.17
C CYS A 177 -10.07 25.38 16.94
N SER A 178 -8.90 25.29 16.32
CA SER A 178 -8.06 26.45 16.04
C SER A 178 -8.33 26.96 14.63
N GLU A 179 -8.99 28.11 14.53
CA GLU A 179 -9.21 28.77 13.24
C GLU A 179 -7.94 29.56 12.85
N SER A 180 -7.24 29.07 11.84
CA SER A 180 -6.15 29.78 11.16
C SER A 180 -6.22 29.44 9.68
N THR A 181 -5.70 30.32 8.82
CA THR A 181 -5.72 30.10 7.36
C THR A 181 -5.13 28.74 6.97
N ASP A 182 -4.10 28.30 7.68
CA ASP A 182 -3.34 27.10 7.34
C ASP A 182 -4.04 25.84 7.87
N VAL A 183 -4.52 25.88 9.12
CA VAL A 183 -5.22 24.75 9.73
C VAL A 183 -6.61 24.55 9.13
N ASP A 184 -7.34 25.63 8.83
CA ASP A 184 -8.70 25.56 8.27
C ASP A 184 -8.73 24.97 6.86
N TYR A 185 -7.63 25.08 6.11
CA TYR A 185 -7.53 24.51 4.77
C TYR A 185 -7.50 22.97 4.80
N PHE A 186 -6.73 22.38 5.73
CA PHE A 186 -6.60 20.93 5.86
C PHE A 186 -7.66 20.31 6.78
N TYR A 187 -8.03 21.01 7.85
CA TYR A 187 -8.89 20.51 8.92
C TYR A 187 -9.91 21.58 9.33
N PRO A 188 -10.85 21.93 8.44
CA PRO A 188 -11.79 23.02 8.68
C PRO A 188 -12.63 22.76 9.92
N CYS A 189 -12.64 23.74 10.83
CA CYS A 189 -13.53 23.69 11.98
C CYS A 189 -14.99 23.68 11.51
N SER A 190 -15.82 22.80 12.10
CA SER A 190 -17.25 22.79 11.83
C SER A 190 -17.87 24.17 12.11
N LYS A 191 -18.55 24.75 11.11
CA LYS A 191 -19.28 26.02 11.21
C LYS A 191 -20.77 25.81 11.49
N ASN A 192 -21.19 24.56 11.67
CA ASN A 192 -22.59 24.22 11.87
C ASN A 192 -23.02 24.56 13.31
N ARG A 193 -23.89 25.56 13.46
CA ARG A 193 -24.35 26.08 14.75
C ARG A 193 -25.87 25.97 14.88
N THR A 194 -26.36 25.64 16.06
CA THR A 194 -27.77 25.73 16.44
C THR A 194 -27.90 26.61 17.67
N GLY A 195 -28.40 27.85 17.50
CA GLY A 195 -28.41 28.84 18.58
C GLY A 195 -26.99 29.23 19.00
N ASN A 196 -26.67 29.10 20.29
CA ASN A 196 -25.34 29.41 20.82
C ASN A 196 -24.33 28.24 20.75
N PHE A 197 -24.75 27.05 20.28
CA PHE A 197 -23.96 25.82 20.37
C PHE A 197 -23.56 25.27 18.99
N PHE A 198 -22.37 24.68 18.90
CA PHE A 198 -21.82 24.10 17.68
C PHE A 198 -22.08 22.60 17.59
N ARG A 199 -22.15 22.07 16.36
CA ARG A 199 -22.06 20.63 16.07
C ARG A 199 -20.66 20.27 15.61
N GLY A 200 -20.20 19.06 15.91
CA GLY A 200 -18.85 18.59 15.57
C GLY A 200 -17.81 19.05 16.60
N CYS A 201 -17.97 18.56 17.82
CA CYS A 201 -17.23 18.99 19.00
C CYS A 201 -16.10 18.01 19.31
N TYR A 202 -14.94 18.54 19.70
CA TYR A 202 -13.73 17.74 19.85
C TYR A 202 -13.43 17.39 21.31
N PHE A 203 -13.84 18.24 22.27
CA PHE A 203 -13.67 18.12 23.73
C PHE A 203 -12.26 17.73 24.20
N GLY A 204 -11.57 18.66 24.88
CA GLY A 204 -10.28 18.40 25.51
C GLY A 204 -9.08 18.88 24.71
N ARG A 205 -7.97 19.08 25.42
CA ARG A 205 -6.63 19.37 24.85
C ARG A 205 -5.83 18.11 24.48
N GLY A 206 -6.34 16.92 24.80
CA GLY A 206 -5.69 15.63 24.53
C GLY A 206 -6.61 14.66 23.78
N ALA A 207 -6.03 13.82 22.93
CA ALA A 207 -6.76 12.91 22.04
C ALA A 207 -7.54 11.76 22.72
N MET A 208 -7.59 11.74 24.06
CA MET A 208 -8.24 10.66 24.82
C MET A 208 -9.68 10.95 25.26
N GLN A 209 -10.26 12.07 24.79
CA GLN A 209 -11.64 12.48 25.07
C GLN A 209 -12.49 12.57 23.78
N ILE A 210 -12.07 11.91 22.70
CA ILE A 210 -12.81 11.92 21.43
C ILE A 210 -14.03 11.00 21.54
N MET A 211 -15.20 11.62 21.61
CA MET A 211 -16.49 10.94 21.67
C MET A 211 -17.34 11.41 20.49
N THR A 212 -17.41 10.61 19.44
CA THR A 212 -18.38 10.84 18.34
C THR A 212 -19.24 9.60 18.16
N LYS A 213 -20.52 9.82 17.84
CA LYS A 213 -21.57 8.83 17.51
C LYS A 213 -21.29 7.37 17.89
N THR A 214 -21.92 6.90 18.98
CA THR A 214 -22.38 5.51 19.26
C THR A 214 -21.52 4.30 18.84
N ASP A 215 -20.25 4.47 18.51
CA ASP A 215 -19.31 3.38 18.19
C ASP A 215 -18.30 3.25 19.34
N PRO A 216 -18.53 2.33 20.28
CA PRO A 216 -17.74 2.25 21.52
C PRO A 216 -16.21 2.17 21.33
N PRO A 217 -15.63 1.49 20.32
CA PRO A 217 -14.18 1.41 20.12
C PRO A 217 -13.53 2.73 19.75
N LEU A 218 -14.26 3.68 19.15
CA LEU A 218 -13.66 4.86 18.53
C LEU A 218 -12.89 5.75 19.53
N ALA A 219 -13.38 5.87 20.76
CA ALA A 219 -12.71 6.66 21.80
C ALA A 219 -11.34 6.05 22.20
N LEU A 220 -11.29 4.73 22.38
CA LEU A 220 -10.06 4.01 22.71
C LEU A 220 -9.13 3.87 21.50
N LEU A 221 -9.69 3.78 20.29
CA LEU A 221 -8.94 3.78 19.04
C LEU A 221 -8.24 5.12 18.82
N ALA A 222 -8.93 6.25 19.01
CA ALA A 222 -8.33 7.57 18.91
C ALA A 222 -7.26 7.80 19.98
N SER A 223 -7.51 7.31 21.20
CA SER A 223 -6.54 7.33 22.30
C SER A 223 -5.26 6.56 21.95
N LEU A 224 -5.40 5.33 21.43
CA LEU A 224 -4.27 4.51 21.02
C LEU A 224 -3.57 5.09 19.80
N TRP A 225 -4.31 5.64 18.83
CA TRP A 225 -3.71 6.33 17.69
C TRP A 225 -2.78 7.45 18.14
N TYR A 226 -3.21 8.29 19.08
CA TYR A 226 -2.38 9.37 19.60
C TYR A 226 -1.18 8.87 20.42
N TYR A 227 -1.34 7.76 21.14
CA TYR A 227 -0.23 7.14 21.88
C TYR A 227 0.82 6.50 20.96
N MET A 228 0.37 5.89 19.86
CA MET A 228 1.18 5.09 18.94
C MET A 228 1.73 5.88 17.74
N THR A 229 1.21 7.09 17.47
CA THR A 229 1.56 7.86 16.27
C THR A 229 2.39 9.09 16.61
N PRO A 230 3.55 9.31 15.98
CA PRO A 230 4.34 10.53 16.18
C PRO A 230 3.59 11.76 15.68
N GLN A 231 3.74 12.89 16.37
CA GLN A 231 3.18 14.20 16.03
C GLN A 231 4.33 15.22 15.93
N PRO A 232 5.12 15.21 14.83
CA PRO A 232 6.36 15.99 14.73
C PRO A 232 6.19 17.45 15.18
N PRO A 233 7.09 17.97 16.04
CA PRO A 233 8.36 17.38 16.48
C PRO A 233 8.25 16.35 17.64
N LYS A 234 7.05 16.03 18.11
CA LYS A 234 6.82 15.11 19.23
C LYS A 234 6.85 13.65 18.74
N PRO A 235 7.65 12.76 19.34
CA PRO A 235 7.66 11.33 19.00
C PRO A 235 6.37 10.63 19.48
N ALA A 236 6.15 9.39 19.05
CA ALA A 236 5.10 8.57 19.65
C ALA A 236 5.43 8.27 21.12
N MET A 237 4.42 8.29 21.99
CA MET A 237 4.62 7.95 23.42
C MET A 237 5.05 6.51 23.59
N HIS A 238 4.53 5.60 22.76
CA HIS A 238 4.99 4.22 22.66
C HIS A 238 6.50 4.14 22.44
N ASP A 239 7.06 4.86 21.46
CA ASP A 239 8.49 4.79 21.15
C ASP A 239 9.37 5.31 22.31
N ILE A 240 8.87 6.24 23.12
CA ILE A 240 9.55 6.70 24.34
C ILE A 240 9.60 5.57 25.37
N VAL A 241 8.46 4.94 25.65
CA VAL A 241 8.33 3.89 26.67
C VAL A 241 9.07 2.62 26.28
N MET A 242 9.08 2.30 24.98
CA MET A 242 9.80 1.16 24.42
C MET A 242 11.29 1.44 24.19
N GLY A 243 11.70 2.70 24.18
CA GLY A 243 13.08 3.13 24.00
C GLY A 243 13.58 3.11 22.56
N THR A 244 12.68 3.20 21.58
CA THR A 244 12.97 3.24 20.14
C THR A 244 13.05 4.65 19.57
N TRP A 245 12.67 5.67 20.35
CA TRP A 245 12.78 7.08 19.97
C TRP A 245 14.24 7.59 19.98
N ASN A 246 14.52 8.59 19.15
CA ASN A 246 15.78 9.33 19.19
C ASN A 246 15.61 10.61 20.01
N SER A 247 16.28 10.68 21.16
CA SER A 247 16.22 11.81 22.08
C SER A 247 17.12 13.00 21.70
N GLY A 248 18.07 12.80 20.78
CA GLY A 248 19.17 13.73 20.51
C GLY A 248 20.31 13.60 21.54
N GLU A 249 21.49 14.09 21.16
CA GLU A 249 22.74 13.93 21.93
C GLU A 249 22.68 14.53 23.33
N GLU A 250 22.13 15.75 23.48
CA GLU A 250 22.10 16.46 24.77
C GLU A 250 21.17 15.79 25.78
N ASN A 251 19.97 15.39 25.34
CA ASN A 251 19.04 14.65 26.16
C ASN A 251 19.59 13.25 26.49
N ALA A 252 20.22 12.56 25.52
CA ALA A 252 20.83 11.27 25.77
C ALA A 252 21.97 11.35 26.79
N ALA A 253 22.80 12.40 26.73
CA ALA A 253 23.86 12.66 27.70
C ALA A 253 23.31 12.94 29.12
N ALA A 254 22.12 13.52 29.22
CA ALA A 254 21.39 13.71 30.49
C ALA A 254 20.59 12.47 30.94
N GLY A 255 20.70 11.34 30.24
CA GLY A 255 20.02 10.09 30.57
C GLY A 255 18.60 9.96 30.02
N TYR A 256 18.07 10.96 29.32
CA TYR A 256 16.74 10.92 28.69
C TYR A 256 16.77 10.12 27.37
N THR A 257 17.15 8.85 27.44
CA THR A 257 17.22 7.92 26.31
C THR A 257 16.81 6.51 26.75
N GLY A 258 16.50 5.63 25.80
CA GLY A 258 16.01 4.30 26.10
C GLY A 258 14.59 4.29 26.69
N PRO A 259 14.16 3.17 27.31
CA PRO A 259 12.76 2.92 27.68
C PRO A 259 12.34 3.65 28.96
N ILE A 260 11.90 4.90 28.83
CA ILE A 260 11.56 5.80 29.96
C ILE A 260 10.14 6.34 29.86
N PHE A 261 9.63 6.97 30.94
CA PHE A 261 8.26 7.49 30.97
C PHE A 261 8.20 9.02 30.85
N GLY A 262 9.06 9.77 31.54
CA GLY A 262 8.88 11.22 31.71
C GLY A 262 8.61 12.04 30.44
N PRO A 263 9.34 11.84 29.33
CA PRO A 263 9.10 12.59 28.10
C PRO A 263 7.70 12.40 27.49
N THR A 264 6.96 11.34 27.82
CA THR A 264 5.58 11.17 27.32
C THR A 264 4.66 12.30 27.79
N SER A 265 4.91 12.87 28.98
CA SER A 265 4.16 14.01 29.50
C SER A 265 4.41 15.31 28.73
N LEU A 266 5.52 15.44 28.00
CA LEU A 266 5.73 16.57 27.07
C LEU A 266 4.92 16.43 25.79
N VAL A 267 4.64 15.19 25.37
CA VAL A 267 3.83 14.95 24.17
C VAL A 267 2.42 15.52 24.40
N ILE A 268 1.83 15.21 25.56
CA ILE A 268 0.51 15.70 25.99
C ILE A 268 0.64 17.08 26.66
N ASN A 269 0.09 18.12 26.02
CA ASN A 269 -0.04 19.47 26.58
C ASN A 269 1.26 20.18 27.04
N ASN A 270 2.44 19.66 26.70
CA ASN A 270 3.73 20.23 27.11
C ASN A 270 3.87 20.34 28.65
N GLU A 271 3.26 19.39 29.38
CA GLU A 271 3.17 19.44 30.84
C GLU A 271 4.41 18.84 31.49
N CYS A 272 5.19 19.69 32.17
CA CYS A 272 6.53 19.34 32.65
C CYS A 272 6.89 19.91 34.03
N SER A 273 5.94 19.90 34.96
CA SER A 273 6.03 20.50 36.30
C SER A 273 6.77 19.65 37.34
N GLY A 274 6.92 18.36 37.11
CA GLY A 274 7.48 17.36 38.01
C GLY A 274 6.46 16.63 38.87
N GLU A 275 6.96 15.70 39.67
CA GLU A 275 6.18 14.97 40.67
C GLU A 275 6.10 15.75 41.99
N ASP A 276 4.88 15.86 42.53
CA ASP A 276 4.65 16.44 43.86
C ASP A 276 4.86 15.41 44.97
N ARG A 277 5.31 15.91 46.13
CA ARG A 277 5.51 15.07 47.33
C ARG A 277 4.22 14.54 47.94
N LYS A 278 3.07 15.19 47.72
CA LYS A 278 1.78 14.81 48.33
C LYS A 278 0.96 13.96 47.37
N GLU A 279 0.14 13.07 47.89
CA GLU A 279 -0.88 12.37 47.12
C GLU A 279 -2.19 13.18 47.02
N PRO A 280 -2.94 13.09 45.91
CA PRO A 280 -2.63 12.41 44.63
C PRO A 280 -1.70 13.25 43.71
N GLY A 281 -1.17 14.36 44.21
CA GLY A 281 -0.46 15.36 43.41
C GLY A 281 -1.40 16.34 42.69
N GLY A 282 -0.82 17.43 42.21
CA GLY A 282 -1.50 18.38 41.33
C GLY A 282 -1.88 17.74 39.98
N PRO A 283 -2.93 18.26 39.31
CA PRO A 283 -3.27 17.78 37.97
C PRO A 283 -2.10 17.95 37.00
N GLY A 284 -2.02 17.03 36.04
CA GLY A 284 -0.99 17.02 35.00
C GLY A 284 0.10 15.97 35.22
N GLU A 285 1.37 16.34 34.99
CA GLU A 285 2.51 15.40 35.01
C GLU A 285 2.62 14.63 36.35
N SER A 286 2.45 15.30 37.48
CA SER A 286 2.52 14.69 38.82
C SER A 286 1.57 13.50 38.97
N ARG A 287 0.31 13.66 38.56
CA ARG A 287 -0.68 12.57 38.58
C ARG A 287 -0.39 11.45 37.58
N ARG A 288 0.16 11.76 36.41
CA ARG A 288 0.56 10.75 35.42
C ARG A 288 1.71 9.89 35.94
N ILE A 289 2.71 10.51 36.57
CA ILE A 289 3.84 9.80 37.19
C ILE A 289 3.32 8.84 38.27
N LYS A 290 2.48 9.34 39.17
CA LYS A 290 1.94 8.53 40.26
C LYS A 290 0.99 7.43 39.77
N ALA A 291 0.17 7.71 38.75
CA ALA A 291 -0.65 6.70 38.09
C ALA A 291 0.21 5.62 37.40
N PHE A 292 1.32 6.00 36.75
CA PHE A 292 2.26 5.06 36.15
C PHE A 292 2.93 4.17 37.21
N LYS A 293 3.40 4.77 38.32
CA LYS A 293 3.93 4.01 39.47
C LYS A 293 2.91 3.02 40.02
N TRP A 294 1.67 3.47 40.20
CA TRP A 294 0.57 2.63 40.69
C TRP A 294 0.26 1.45 39.75
N LEU A 295 0.16 1.71 38.44
CA LEU A 295 -0.08 0.66 37.43
C LEU A 295 1.09 -0.32 37.32
N CYS A 296 2.33 0.15 37.37
CA CYS A 296 3.51 -0.71 37.41
C CYS A 296 3.49 -1.63 38.64
N SER A 297 3.15 -1.10 39.82
CA SER A 297 2.96 -1.92 41.03
C SER A 297 1.83 -2.94 40.84
N TYR A 298 0.69 -2.53 40.29
CA TYR A 298 -0.43 -3.42 40.02
C TYR A 298 -0.04 -4.59 39.10
N PHE A 299 0.69 -4.30 38.03
CA PHE A 299 1.16 -5.29 37.07
C PHE A 299 2.40 -6.08 37.53
N GLY A 300 3.01 -5.71 38.66
CA GLY A 300 4.20 -6.35 39.21
C GLY A 300 5.45 -6.15 38.34
N VAL A 301 5.64 -4.95 37.79
CA VAL A 301 6.78 -4.59 36.93
C VAL A 301 7.50 -3.34 37.45
N PRO A 302 8.81 -3.20 37.19
CA PRO A 302 9.56 -2.02 37.63
C PRO A 302 9.15 -0.77 36.86
N VAL A 303 9.19 0.38 37.54
CA VAL A 303 8.96 1.69 36.91
C VAL A 303 10.14 2.14 36.05
N GLY A 304 11.35 1.68 36.39
CA GLY A 304 12.62 2.12 35.82
C GLY A 304 13.32 3.14 36.72
N ASP A 305 14.18 3.97 36.14
CA ASP A 305 14.85 5.06 36.87
C ASP A 305 13.83 6.15 37.25
N GLU A 306 13.60 6.33 38.56
CA GLU A 306 12.64 7.30 39.06
C GLU A 306 12.99 8.75 38.70
N SER A 307 14.27 9.06 38.48
CA SER A 307 14.70 10.40 38.08
C SER A 307 14.27 10.77 36.65
N LEU A 308 13.95 9.76 35.83
CA LEU A 308 13.53 9.89 34.43
C LEU A 308 12.02 9.71 34.25
N LEU A 309 11.26 9.59 35.35
CA LEU A 309 9.79 9.60 35.31
C LEU A 309 9.23 11.00 35.07
N SER A 310 10.03 12.05 35.26
CA SER A 310 9.64 13.41 34.93
C SER A 310 10.50 13.97 33.80
N CYS A 311 9.87 14.71 32.89
CA CYS A 311 10.56 15.50 31.89
C CYS A 311 11.15 16.79 32.46
N LYS A 312 10.90 17.17 33.73
CA LYS A 312 11.22 18.50 34.28
C LYS A 312 12.67 18.90 34.04
N ASN A 313 13.59 17.96 34.24
CA ASN A 313 15.04 18.16 34.10
C ASN A 313 15.55 17.80 32.69
N MET A 314 14.68 17.52 31.73
CA MET A 314 15.05 17.24 30.35
C MET A 314 15.64 18.52 29.73
N PRO A 315 16.92 18.50 29.29
CA PRO A 315 17.63 19.69 28.82
C PRO A 315 16.95 20.38 27.63
N VAL A 316 16.52 19.60 26.64
CA VAL A 316 15.93 20.12 25.40
C VAL A 316 14.53 19.55 25.21
N LYS A 317 13.51 20.42 25.24
CA LYS A 317 12.12 20.04 24.97
C LYS A 317 11.91 19.80 23.47
N PHE A 318 10.89 19.00 23.10
CA PHE A 318 10.63 18.62 21.71
C PHE A 318 10.48 19.81 20.76
N GLU A 319 9.83 20.89 21.21
CA GLU A 319 9.63 22.12 20.42
C GLU A 319 10.94 22.85 20.10
N SER A 320 12.00 22.61 20.88
CA SER A 320 13.32 23.23 20.72
C SER A 320 14.34 22.33 20.00
N LEU A 321 13.95 21.13 19.58
CA LEU A 321 14.83 20.24 18.82
C LEU A 321 15.11 20.83 17.42
N ARG A 322 16.40 20.91 17.07
CA ARG A 322 16.88 21.47 15.78
C ARG A 322 16.47 20.67 14.53
N TYR A 323 15.75 19.56 14.70
CA TYR A 323 15.22 18.72 13.61
C TYR A 323 13.73 18.94 13.36
N ASN A 324 13.15 20.03 13.86
CA ASN A 324 11.76 20.38 13.56
C ASN A 324 11.67 20.88 12.11
N TYR A 325 11.65 19.95 11.16
CA TYR A 325 11.51 20.25 9.74
C TYR A 325 10.06 20.00 9.33
N SER A 326 9.44 21.01 8.74
CA SER A 326 8.24 20.82 7.94
C SER A 326 8.59 21.10 6.49
N TYR A 327 7.89 20.46 5.57
CA TYR A 327 7.88 20.89 4.18
C TYR A 327 7.27 22.28 4.12
N GLN A 328 8.09 23.29 3.83
CA GLN A 328 7.69 24.67 3.64
C GLN A 328 7.92 25.04 2.18
N PRO A 329 7.12 25.96 1.60
CA PRO A 329 7.40 26.47 0.27
C PRO A 329 8.87 26.92 0.18
N ASP A 330 9.56 26.51 -0.89
CA ASP A 330 10.92 26.94 -1.13
C ASP A 330 10.93 28.42 -1.50
N TRP A 331 11.01 29.27 -0.48
CA TRP A 331 11.00 30.72 -0.63
C TRP A 331 12.11 31.27 -1.55
N ARG A 332 13.16 30.47 -1.84
CA ARG A 332 14.24 30.85 -2.77
C ARG A 332 13.81 30.74 -4.24
N THR A 333 12.84 29.88 -4.50
CA THR A 333 12.40 29.52 -5.84
C THR A 333 10.94 29.87 -6.11
N ILE A 334 10.19 30.25 -5.07
CA ILE A 334 8.77 30.60 -5.15
C ILE A 334 8.46 31.77 -6.08
N TRP A 335 9.43 32.65 -6.32
CA TRP A 335 9.31 33.81 -7.23
C TRP A 335 9.59 33.45 -8.71
N LYS A 336 9.97 32.19 -8.99
CA LYS A 336 10.33 31.73 -10.34
C LYS A 336 9.13 31.06 -11.00
N GLU A 337 9.03 31.12 -12.33
CA GLU A 337 8.01 30.44 -13.13
C GLU A 337 8.24 28.91 -13.18
N GLN A 338 8.10 28.25 -12.04
CA GLN A 338 8.18 26.81 -11.85
C GLN A 338 7.21 26.37 -10.74
N PRO A 339 6.86 25.08 -10.61
CA PRO A 339 5.99 24.63 -9.53
C PRO A 339 6.54 25.04 -8.16
N CYS A 340 5.65 25.45 -7.25
CA CYS A 340 6.03 25.71 -5.87
C CYS A 340 6.53 24.40 -5.26
N ASP A 341 7.85 24.30 -5.10
CA ASP A 341 8.46 23.18 -4.41
C ASP A 341 8.38 23.43 -2.91
N CYS A 342 8.29 22.37 -2.13
CA CYS A 342 8.43 22.46 -0.69
C CYS A 342 9.76 21.85 -0.30
N VAL A 343 10.59 22.62 0.39
CA VAL A 343 11.84 22.11 0.96
C VAL A 343 11.65 21.86 2.45
N PRO A 344 12.32 20.85 3.03
CA PRO A 344 12.41 20.75 4.47
C PRO A 344 13.03 22.04 5.03
N ALA A 345 12.27 22.79 5.81
CA ALA A 345 12.74 23.99 6.50
C ALA A 345 12.43 23.94 8.01
N PRO A 346 13.24 24.60 8.86
CA PRO A 346 13.00 24.67 10.28
C PRO A 346 11.66 25.33 10.59
N TYR A 347 10.86 24.67 11.42
CA TYR A 347 9.58 25.16 11.92
C TYR A 347 9.81 26.42 12.79
N GLY A 348 9.17 27.55 12.42
CA GLY A 348 9.17 28.78 13.23
C GLY A 348 10.33 29.76 13.02
N GLY A 349 11.09 29.68 11.93
CA GLY A 349 12.08 30.71 11.57
C GLY A 349 11.42 32.01 11.06
N ASP A 350 11.95 33.17 11.45
CA ASP A 350 11.46 34.50 11.10
C ASP A 350 11.08 34.64 9.61
N LEU A 351 9.77 34.76 9.34
CA LEU A 351 9.23 35.07 8.03
C LEU A 351 9.56 36.53 7.70
N VAL A 352 10.38 36.75 6.67
CA VAL A 352 10.52 38.06 6.04
C VAL A 352 9.17 38.42 5.42
N GLU A 353 8.59 39.55 5.84
CA GLU A 353 7.40 40.15 5.25
C GLU A 353 7.58 40.29 3.74
N VAL A 354 6.81 39.53 2.94
CA VAL A 354 6.53 39.89 1.55
C VAL A 354 5.04 39.79 1.31
N GLU A 355 4.47 40.94 0.98
CA GLU A 355 3.06 41.14 0.66
C GLU A 355 2.59 40.21 -0.47
N ARG A 356 1.47 39.51 -0.21
CA ARG A 356 0.50 38.91 -1.14
C ARG A 356 1.03 38.56 -2.54
N LEU A 357 1.29 37.27 -2.78
CA LEU A 357 1.21 36.68 -4.13
C LEU A 357 0.81 35.20 -4.10
N LEU A 358 -0.39 34.96 -4.65
CA LEU A 358 -0.90 33.77 -5.36
C LEU A 358 -0.32 32.39 -4.98
N CYS A 359 -0.86 31.77 -3.93
CA CYS A 359 -0.84 30.32 -3.80
C CYS A 359 -2.23 29.84 -3.34
N SER A 360 -3.19 29.87 -4.26
CA SER A 360 -4.53 29.32 -4.04
C SER A 360 -4.96 28.55 -5.29
N SER A 361 -4.30 27.43 -5.56
CA SER A 361 -4.77 26.33 -6.41
C SER A 361 -3.72 25.22 -6.38
N PHE A 362 -4.16 23.96 -6.54
CA PHE A 362 -3.35 22.74 -6.61
C PHE A 362 -3.15 21.94 -5.30
N LEU A 363 -4.27 21.57 -4.66
CA LEU A 363 -4.46 20.21 -4.13
C LEU A 363 -5.56 19.48 -4.92
N SER A 364 -5.41 19.46 -6.25
CA SER A 364 -6.23 18.62 -7.12
C SER A 364 -5.29 17.92 -8.09
N GLY A 365 -5.37 16.58 -8.11
CA GLY A 365 -4.47 15.66 -8.80
C GLY A 365 -4.09 16.10 -10.21
N SER A 366 -2.91 16.72 -10.34
CA SER A 366 -2.24 16.93 -11.61
C SER A 366 -0.84 16.38 -11.44
N GLY A 367 -0.50 15.38 -12.26
CA GLY A 367 0.85 14.81 -12.28
C GLY A 367 1.91 15.89 -12.48
N HIS A 368 3.11 15.66 -11.98
CA HIS A 368 4.18 16.66 -11.99
C HIS A 368 4.49 17.11 -13.41
N GLY A 369 4.37 18.43 -13.63
CA GLY A 369 4.68 19.04 -14.92
C GLY A 369 3.78 18.54 -16.05
N VAL A 370 2.61 17.96 -15.80
CA VAL A 370 1.66 17.52 -16.84
C VAL A 370 0.37 18.34 -16.70
N ILE A 371 -0.19 18.82 -17.82
CA ILE A 371 -1.45 19.59 -17.76
C ILE A 371 -2.60 18.76 -17.14
N PRO A 372 -3.56 19.39 -16.45
CA PRO A 372 -4.76 18.71 -15.97
C PRO A 372 -5.55 18.07 -17.11
N ARG A 373 -6.16 16.89 -16.87
CA ARG A 373 -7.01 16.21 -17.86
C ARG A 373 -8.12 17.11 -18.43
N SER A 374 -8.65 18.07 -17.66
CA SER A 374 -9.68 19.02 -18.14
C SER A 374 -9.25 19.87 -19.34
N GLN A 375 -7.95 19.97 -19.61
CA GLN A 375 -7.40 20.70 -20.76
C GLN A 375 -7.26 19.82 -22.02
N CYS A 376 -7.41 18.50 -21.89
CA CYS A 376 -7.41 17.60 -23.03
C CYS A 376 -8.80 17.52 -23.67
N PRO A 377 -8.87 17.43 -25.01
CA PRO A 377 -10.13 17.20 -25.70
C PRO A 377 -10.71 15.84 -25.30
N ASP A 378 -12.02 15.69 -25.41
CA ASP A 378 -12.64 14.38 -25.23
C ASP A 378 -12.27 13.44 -26.38
N ALA A 379 -11.99 12.19 -26.03
CA ALA A 379 -11.72 11.16 -27.02
C ALA A 379 -13.01 10.78 -27.77
N THR A 380 -12.84 10.32 -29.01
CA THR A 380 -13.93 9.71 -29.75
C THR A 380 -14.38 8.45 -29.02
N LYS A 381 -15.70 8.28 -28.84
CA LYS A 381 -16.30 7.11 -28.19
C LYS A 381 -16.86 6.17 -29.23
N TYR A 382 -16.46 4.89 -29.17
CA TYR A 382 -16.95 3.85 -30.07
C TYR A 382 -17.86 2.86 -29.33
N GLY A 383 -18.88 2.34 -30.01
CA GLY A 383 -19.84 1.40 -29.44
C GLY A 383 -20.84 2.02 -28.46
N THR A 384 -21.50 1.17 -27.68
CA THR A 384 -22.56 1.57 -26.73
C THR A 384 -22.03 1.93 -25.34
N GLY A 385 -20.72 1.77 -25.11
CA GLY A 385 -20.11 1.97 -23.80
C GLY A 385 -20.34 0.82 -22.82
N PRO A 386 -19.82 0.94 -21.58
CA PRO A 386 -19.97 -0.09 -20.56
C PRO A 386 -21.46 -0.29 -20.19
N PRO A 387 -21.88 -1.53 -19.90
CA PRO A 387 -23.25 -1.81 -19.49
C PRO A 387 -23.57 -1.19 -18.13
N SER A 388 -24.85 -0.92 -17.87
CA SER A 388 -25.32 -0.37 -16.59
C SER A 388 -25.13 -1.34 -15.40
N SER A 389 -24.97 -2.64 -15.67
CA SER A 389 -24.67 -3.67 -14.69
C SER A 389 -23.75 -4.72 -15.30
N CYS A 390 -22.77 -5.19 -14.53
CA CYS A 390 -21.84 -6.25 -14.93
C CYS A 390 -21.32 -7.01 -13.70
N VAL A 391 -20.61 -8.10 -13.96
CA VAL A 391 -19.84 -8.80 -12.93
C VAL A 391 -18.56 -8.01 -12.66
N MET A 392 -18.41 -7.53 -11.43
CA MET A 392 -17.22 -6.81 -11.00
C MET A 392 -15.97 -7.70 -11.06
N PRO A 393 -14.79 -7.14 -11.39
CA PRO A 393 -13.53 -7.87 -11.29
C PRO A 393 -13.32 -8.44 -9.90
N SER A 394 -12.88 -9.69 -9.82
CA SER A 394 -12.61 -10.37 -8.55
C SER A 394 -11.38 -11.26 -8.67
N ASP A 395 -10.76 -11.56 -7.54
CA ASP A 395 -9.62 -12.48 -7.47
C ASP A 395 -10.08 -13.81 -6.84
N PRO A 396 -10.09 -14.93 -7.58
CA PRO A 396 -10.55 -16.20 -7.02
C PRO A 396 -9.61 -16.75 -5.95
N ASN A 397 -8.37 -16.25 -5.89
CA ASN A 397 -7.37 -16.66 -4.90
C ASN A 397 -7.30 -15.74 -3.68
N ASN A 398 -8.06 -14.63 -3.66
CA ASN A 398 -8.05 -13.63 -2.59
C ASN A 398 -6.64 -13.20 -2.16
N LEU A 399 -5.75 -12.96 -3.14
CA LEU A 399 -4.39 -12.51 -2.88
C LEU A 399 -4.41 -11.16 -2.18
N SER A 400 -3.47 -10.98 -1.24
CA SER A 400 -3.35 -9.75 -0.47
C SER A 400 -2.96 -8.56 -1.35
N PRO A 401 -3.41 -7.34 -1.01
CA PRO A 401 -2.98 -6.13 -1.69
C PRO A 401 -1.45 -5.98 -1.73
N SER A 402 -0.93 -5.53 -2.87
CA SER A 402 0.50 -5.22 -3.03
C SER A 402 0.81 -3.80 -2.52
N SER A 403 2.08 -3.49 -2.19
CA SER A 403 2.46 -2.13 -1.76
C SER A 403 2.29 -1.07 -2.87
N LEU A 404 2.19 -1.48 -4.14
CA LEU A 404 1.83 -0.61 -5.26
C LEU A 404 0.51 0.12 -5.00
N GLU A 405 -0.46 -0.57 -4.40
CA GLU A 405 -1.82 -0.04 -4.12
C GLU A 405 -1.82 1.08 -3.07
N GLN A 406 -0.70 1.30 -2.35
CA GLN A 406 -0.59 2.36 -1.35
C GLN A 406 -0.36 3.75 -1.97
N TRP A 407 0.20 3.80 -3.19
CA TRP A 407 0.58 5.07 -3.83
C TRP A 407 0.06 5.21 -5.25
N PHE A 408 -0.17 4.10 -5.97
CA PHE A 408 -0.81 4.13 -7.27
C PHE A 408 -2.30 3.89 -7.10
N THR A 409 -3.05 4.98 -6.91
CA THR A 409 -4.47 4.92 -6.57
C THR A 409 -5.37 4.91 -7.82
N LYS A 410 -6.67 4.70 -7.60
CA LYS A 410 -7.68 4.75 -8.66
C LYS A 410 -7.69 6.11 -9.38
N GLU A 411 -7.57 7.19 -8.62
CA GLU A 411 -7.56 8.56 -9.14
C GLU A 411 -6.36 8.78 -10.06
N VAL A 412 -5.19 8.23 -9.70
CA VAL A 412 -3.99 8.30 -10.54
C VAL A 412 -4.18 7.52 -11.84
N PHE A 413 -4.72 6.30 -11.76
CA PHE A 413 -5.01 5.49 -12.94
C PHE A 413 -6.02 6.17 -13.88
N GLU A 414 -7.07 6.76 -13.33
CA GLU A 414 -8.10 7.46 -14.09
C GLU A 414 -7.62 8.78 -14.72
N ASP A 415 -6.68 9.49 -14.09
CA ASP A 415 -6.05 10.67 -14.69
C ASP A 415 -5.04 10.33 -15.79
N LEU A 416 -4.34 9.20 -15.66
CA LEU A 416 -3.40 8.71 -16.67
C LEU A 416 -4.09 8.12 -17.90
N PHE A 417 -5.18 7.37 -17.72
CA PHE A 417 -5.86 6.66 -18.82
C PHE A 417 -7.34 7.05 -19.01
N PRO A 418 -7.67 8.34 -19.08
CA PRO A 418 -9.06 8.80 -19.12
C PRO A 418 -9.76 8.47 -20.44
N PHE A 419 -9.02 8.05 -21.46
CA PHE A 419 -9.54 7.67 -22.77
C PHE A 419 -9.55 6.15 -23.01
N ALA A 420 -9.18 5.36 -22.00
CA ALA A 420 -9.13 3.90 -22.11
C ALA A 420 -10.45 3.31 -22.64
N ASN A 421 -10.39 2.07 -23.13
CA ASN A 421 -11.58 1.35 -23.60
C ASN A 421 -12.35 2.12 -24.68
N ILE A 422 -11.68 2.37 -25.81
CA ILE A 422 -12.23 3.00 -27.03
C ILE A 422 -12.95 4.33 -26.76
N GLY A 423 -12.39 5.13 -25.83
CA GLY A 423 -12.83 6.48 -25.49
C GLY A 423 -13.79 6.59 -24.31
N TRP A 424 -14.23 5.48 -23.72
CA TRP A 424 -15.17 5.50 -22.58
C TRP A 424 -14.50 5.76 -21.23
N GLY A 425 -13.18 5.65 -21.17
CA GLY A 425 -12.40 5.74 -19.95
C GLY A 425 -12.41 4.42 -19.14
N PRO A 426 -11.75 4.42 -17.98
CA PRO A 426 -11.74 3.27 -17.09
C PRO A 426 -13.13 3.05 -16.50
N HIS A 427 -13.58 1.81 -16.49
CA HIS A 427 -14.84 1.42 -15.86
C HIS A 427 -14.72 -0.01 -15.36
N PRO A 428 -15.22 -0.39 -14.16
CA PRO A 428 -15.02 -1.73 -13.62
C PRO A 428 -15.55 -2.86 -14.52
N CYS A 429 -16.53 -2.58 -15.38
CA CYS A 429 -17.04 -3.52 -16.38
C CYS A 429 -16.16 -3.70 -17.62
N SER A 430 -15.13 -2.89 -17.76
CA SER A 430 -14.27 -2.85 -18.93
C SER A 430 -12.95 -3.58 -18.65
N PRO A 431 -12.30 -4.15 -19.70
CA PRO A 431 -11.05 -4.89 -19.54
C PRO A 431 -9.92 -4.06 -18.91
N TYR A 432 -9.89 -2.75 -19.19
CA TYR A 432 -8.92 -1.82 -18.62
C TYR A 432 -9.60 -0.95 -17.55
N SER A 433 -9.47 -1.38 -16.30
CA SER A 433 -9.93 -0.68 -15.11
C SER A 433 -8.89 -0.74 -14.01
N TYR A 434 -8.98 0.19 -13.05
CA TYR A 434 -8.10 0.16 -11.89
C TYR A 434 -8.27 -1.14 -11.10
N GLU A 435 -9.51 -1.58 -10.91
CA GLU A 435 -9.82 -2.83 -10.21
C GLU A 435 -9.19 -4.04 -10.91
N ALA A 436 -9.26 -4.09 -12.24
CA ALA A 436 -8.61 -5.15 -13.01
C ALA A 436 -7.08 -5.09 -12.90
N PHE A 437 -6.51 -3.88 -12.90
CA PHE A 437 -5.08 -3.64 -12.78
C PHE A 437 -4.51 -4.13 -11.45
N VAL A 438 -5.10 -3.70 -10.33
CA VAL A 438 -4.57 -4.06 -9.01
C VAL A 438 -4.73 -5.55 -8.73
N ILE A 439 -5.82 -6.19 -9.17
CA ILE A 439 -5.97 -7.65 -9.07
C ILE A 439 -4.85 -8.34 -9.86
N ALA A 440 -4.58 -7.90 -11.09
CA ALA A 440 -3.52 -8.47 -11.90
C ALA A 440 -2.13 -8.28 -11.27
N ALA A 441 -1.85 -7.11 -10.69
CA ALA A 441 -0.58 -6.80 -10.02
C ALA A 441 -0.29 -7.72 -8.82
N ARG A 442 -1.32 -8.15 -8.08
CA ARG A 442 -1.15 -9.06 -6.92
C ARG A 442 -0.57 -10.43 -7.27
N TYR A 443 -0.71 -10.88 -8.52
CA TYR A 443 -0.07 -12.11 -9.00
C TYR A 443 1.44 -11.96 -9.20
N PHE A 444 1.94 -10.72 -9.18
CA PHE A 444 3.35 -10.34 -9.36
C PHE A 444 3.80 -9.39 -8.24
N PRO A 445 3.93 -9.87 -6.99
CA PRO A 445 4.14 -9.00 -5.83
C PRO A 445 5.44 -8.18 -5.84
N LYS A 446 6.39 -8.47 -6.76
CA LYS A 446 7.62 -7.69 -6.98
C LYS A 446 7.43 -6.47 -7.90
N PHE A 447 6.38 -6.47 -8.73
CA PHE A 447 6.11 -5.43 -9.72
C PHE A 447 5.73 -4.10 -9.05
N GLY A 448 6.48 -3.03 -9.33
CA GLY A 448 6.22 -1.71 -8.76
C GLY A 448 6.37 -1.61 -7.24
N THR A 449 7.04 -2.58 -6.60
CA THR A 449 7.18 -2.67 -5.14
C THR A 449 8.62 -2.93 -4.67
N SER A 450 9.36 -3.82 -5.32
CA SER A 450 10.68 -4.25 -4.88
C SER A 450 11.72 -3.37 -5.56
N SER A 451 12.58 -2.65 -4.82
CA SER A 451 13.57 -1.75 -5.42
C SER A 451 15.03 -2.09 -5.07
N PRO A 452 15.61 -3.17 -5.62
CA PRO A 452 16.99 -3.53 -5.33
C PRO A 452 17.92 -2.96 -6.41
N ASN A 453 18.36 -1.71 -6.27
CA ASN A 453 19.56 -1.22 -6.96
C ASN A 453 20.19 -0.02 -6.23
N THR A 454 21.36 0.42 -6.72
CA THR A 454 22.15 1.53 -6.15
C THR A 454 22.10 2.80 -6.98
N VAL A 455 21.35 2.83 -8.09
CA VAL A 455 21.30 3.96 -9.04
C VAL A 455 20.11 4.86 -8.75
N PHE A 456 18.96 4.25 -8.49
CA PHE A 456 17.70 4.93 -8.18
C PHE A 456 17.27 4.60 -6.76
N ASN A 457 16.70 5.57 -6.06
CA ASN A 457 16.11 5.30 -4.76
C ASN A 457 14.81 4.48 -4.90
N GLU A 458 14.26 4.02 -3.77
CA GLU A 458 13.08 3.16 -3.74
C GLU A 458 11.88 3.74 -4.49
N THR A 459 11.59 5.04 -4.28
CA THR A 459 10.46 5.71 -4.93
C THR A 459 10.69 5.87 -6.43
N GLU A 460 11.91 6.25 -6.81
CA GLU A 460 12.29 6.41 -8.21
C GLU A 460 12.15 5.10 -8.98
N ASN A 461 12.71 4.02 -8.44
CA ASN A 461 12.77 2.75 -9.16
C ASN A 461 11.41 2.06 -9.26
N THR A 462 10.61 2.09 -8.18
CA THR A 462 9.25 1.51 -8.19
C THR A 462 8.32 2.24 -9.17
N ARG A 463 8.41 3.57 -9.24
CA ARG A 463 7.65 4.38 -10.21
C ARG A 463 8.16 4.19 -11.63
N ARG A 464 9.47 4.00 -11.83
CA ARG A 464 10.05 3.65 -13.14
C ARG A 464 9.57 2.28 -13.63
N ASP A 465 9.46 1.28 -12.78
CA ASP A 465 8.92 -0.05 -13.16
C ASP A 465 7.50 0.06 -13.72
N LEU A 466 6.62 0.74 -12.98
CA LEU A 466 5.25 1.01 -13.39
C LEU A 466 5.21 1.83 -14.70
N SER A 467 6.06 2.85 -14.81
CA SER A 467 6.17 3.69 -16.00
C SER A 467 6.62 2.90 -17.23
N ALA A 468 7.54 1.95 -17.08
CA ALA A 468 8.01 1.13 -18.19
C ALA A 468 6.90 0.20 -18.71
N PHE A 469 6.19 -0.48 -17.80
CA PHE A 469 5.02 -1.29 -18.18
C PHE A 469 3.99 -0.48 -18.98
N PHE A 470 3.59 0.69 -18.46
CA PHE A 470 2.59 1.51 -19.13
C PHE A 470 3.12 2.19 -20.39
N ALA A 471 4.41 2.50 -20.50
CA ALA A 471 5.00 3.02 -21.74
C ALA A 471 4.86 2.03 -22.88
N HIS A 472 5.11 0.74 -22.61
CA HIS A 472 4.84 -0.32 -23.56
C HIS A 472 3.35 -0.41 -23.87
N ALA A 473 2.49 -0.41 -22.84
CA ALA A 473 1.05 -0.51 -23.03
C ALA A 473 0.47 0.64 -23.88
N ILE A 474 0.92 1.87 -23.66
CA ILE A 474 0.50 3.05 -24.44
C ILE A 474 0.90 2.89 -25.90
N GLN A 475 2.10 2.38 -26.19
CA GLN A 475 2.50 2.13 -27.58
C GLN A 475 1.64 1.03 -28.24
N GLU A 476 1.35 -0.07 -27.53
CA GLU A 476 0.59 -1.20 -28.08
C GLU A 476 -0.89 -0.90 -28.27
N THR A 477 -1.48 -0.15 -27.35
CA THR A 477 -2.95 0.01 -27.27
C THR A 477 -3.41 1.45 -27.32
N GLY A 478 -2.53 2.42 -27.56
CA GLY A 478 -2.87 3.84 -27.53
C GLY A 478 -3.80 4.29 -28.66
N GLU A 479 -4.54 5.37 -28.41
CA GLU A 479 -5.35 6.09 -29.41
C GLU A 479 -4.47 6.60 -30.57
N ASN A 480 -3.22 6.97 -30.27
CA ASN A 480 -2.25 7.48 -31.24
C ASN A 480 -2.75 8.70 -32.04
N ASN A 481 -3.49 9.60 -31.39
CA ASN A 481 -4.14 10.75 -32.01
C ASN A 481 -3.14 11.87 -32.37
N ALA A 482 -2.48 11.74 -33.52
CA ALA A 482 -1.53 12.73 -34.03
C ALA A 482 -2.17 14.09 -34.41
N ALA A 483 -3.51 14.20 -34.46
CA ALA A 483 -4.17 15.47 -34.74
C ALA A 483 -3.97 16.49 -33.61
N LEU A 484 -3.73 16.02 -32.38
CA LEU A 484 -3.47 16.87 -31.21
C LEU A 484 -2.31 17.85 -31.42
N TYR A 485 -1.31 17.47 -32.23
CA TYR A 485 -0.13 18.29 -32.55
C TYR A 485 -0.34 19.25 -33.73
N ARG A 486 -1.48 19.18 -34.43
CA ARG A 486 -1.82 20.06 -35.56
C ARG A 486 -2.77 21.19 -35.15
N ASP A 487 -3.33 21.08 -33.95
CA ASP A 487 -4.20 22.10 -33.37
C ASP A 487 -3.37 23.27 -32.82
N ASN A 488 -4.02 24.35 -32.40
CA ASN A 488 -3.37 25.56 -31.89
C ASN A 488 -2.78 25.41 -30.47
N ARG A 489 -2.42 24.19 -30.06
CA ARG A 489 -1.85 23.83 -28.75
C ARG A 489 -0.32 23.87 -28.80
N SER A 490 0.31 24.07 -27.64
CA SER A 490 1.74 23.84 -27.51
C SER A 490 2.07 22.34 -27.68
N GLU A 491 3.29 22.05 -28.12
CA GLU A 491 3.78 20.66 -28.25
C GLU A 491 3.67 19.90 -26.92
N LYS A 492 3.93 20.58 -25.80
CA LYS A 492 3.81 20.01 -24.47
C LYS A 492 2.37 19.61 -24.14
N GLU A 493 1.40 20.50 -24.36
CA GLU A 493 -0.02 20.19 -24.12
C GLU A 493 -0.50 19.05 -25.02
N ALA A 494 -0.09 19.06 -26.29
CA ALA A 494 -0.40 17.99 -27.23
C ALA A 494 0.18 16.64 -26.76
N THR A 495 1.43 16.64 -26.26
CA THR A 495 2.11 15.46 -25.70
C THR A 495 1.39 14.91 -24.49
N ASP A 496 1.03 15.78 -23.55
CA ASP A 496 0.34 15.42 -22.31
C ASP A 496 -1.05 14.82 -22.58
N CYS A 497 -1.72 15.23 -23.66
CA CYS A 497 -2.98 14.63 -24.08
C CYS A 497 -2.79 13.37 -24.92
N PHE A 498 -1.75 13.29 -25.75
CA PHE A 498 -1.47 12.15 -26.61
C PHE A 498 -1.20 10.89 -25.78
N TYR A 499 -0.36 10.96 -24.75
CA TYR A 499 -0.02 9.80 -23.93
C TYR A 499 -1.13 9.39 -22.95
N ARG A 500 -2.07 10.28 -22.64
CA ARG A 500 -3.33 9.92 -21.96
C ARG A 500 -4.25 9.03 -22.79
N GLY A 501 -3.97 8.92 -24.10
CA GLY A 501 -4.63 7.98 -25.00
C GLY A 501 -4.23 6.51 -24.78
N GLY A 502 -3.50 6.16 -23.71
CA GLY A 502 -3.15 4.78 -23.39
C GLY A 502 -4.36 3.87 -23.10
N LEU A 503 -4.17 2.55 -23.26
CA LEU A 503 -5.20 1.53 -22.98
C LEU A 503 -6.50 1.75 -23.78
N TYR A 504 -6.40 2.36 -24.97
CA TYR A 504 -7.55 2.72 -25.79
C TYR A 504 -8.10 1.50 -26.54
N ASN A 505 -7.24 0.77 -27.25
CA ASN A 505 -7.64 -0.33 -28.12
C ASN A 505 -7.65 -1.69 -27.40
N TRP A 506 -8.69 -2.48 -27.68
CA TRP A 506 -8.80 -3.87 -27.19
C TRP A 506 -8.10 -4.87 -28.11
N PHE A 507 -8.20 -4.63 -29.41
CA PHE A 507 -7.71 -5.53 -30.46
C PHE A 507 -6.71 -4.81 -31.36
N GLU A 508 -5.79 -5.58 -31.90
CA GLU A 508 -4.77 -5.11 -32.83
C GLU A 508 -5.39 -4.39 -34.04
N GLY A 509 -4.84 -3.23 -34.38
CA GLY A 509 -5.33 -2.37 -35.46
C GLY A 509 -6.61 -1.59 -35.13
N GLY A 510 -7.01 -1.52 -33.86
CA GLY A 510 -8.19 -0.78 -33.41
C GLY A 510 -8.19 0.72 -33.75
N PRO A 511 -9.33 1.42 -33.55
CA PRO A 511 -10.56 0.94 -32.91
C PRO A 511 -11.41 0.00 -33.79
N ILE A 512 -11.19 0.00 -35.11
CA ILE A 512 -11.81 -0.96 -36.04
C ILE A 512 -10.74 -1.94 -36.53
N SER A 513 -10.70 -3.13 -35.93
CA SER A 513 -9.70 -4.14 -36.27
C SER A 513 -10.02 -4.84 -37.59
N SER A 514 -9.02 -4.99 -38.46
CA SER A 514 -9.14 -5.75 -39.70
C SER A 514 -9.07 -7.27 -39.51
N PHE A 515 -8.80 -7.74 -38.28
CA PHE A 515 -8.59 -9.15 -37.97
C PHE A 515 -9.85 -9.88 -37.53
N ILE A 516 -10.87 -9.15 -37.07
CA ILE A 516 -12.14 -9.72 -36.63
C ILE A 516 -13.14 -9.86 -37.78
N ASP A 517 -14.32 -10.39 -37.51
CA ASP A 517 -15.42 -10.43 -38.49
C ASP A 517 -15.75 -9.01 -38.97
N PRO A 518 -15.69 -8.69 -40.29
CA PRO A 518 -15.96 -7.33 -40.79
C PRO A 518 -17.38 -6.82 -40.55
N SER A 519 -18.33 -7.71 -40.23
CA SER A 519 -19.68 -7.32 -39.78
C SER A 519 -19.71 -6.85 -38.33
N LEU A 520 -18.67 -7.18 -37.56
CA LEU A 520 -18.40 -6.67 -36.21
C LEU A 520 -17.37 -5.55 -36.31
N GLN A 521 -17.58 -4.47 -35.56
CA GLN A 521 -16.71 -3.29 -35.64
C GLN A 521 -15.58 -3.32 -34.62
N GLY A 522 -15.59 -4.25 -33.65
CA GLY A 522 -14.59 -4.34 -32.58
C GLY A 522 -14.92 -3.46 -31.39
N PHE A 523 -16.20 -3.10 -31.24
CA PHE A 523 -16.69 -2.16 -30.23
C PHE A 523 -17.25 -2.85 -28.98
N SER A 524 -17.14 -4.18 -28.91
CA SER A 524 -17.30 -4.98 -27.69
C SER A 524 -16.08 -5.89 -27.48
N PRO A 525 -15.65 -6.17 -26.23
CA PRO A 525 -14.62 -7.16 -25.96
C PRO A 525 -14.98 -8.57 -26.47
N SER A 526 -16.28 -8.87 -26.64
CA SER A 526 -16.74 -10.15 -27.22
C SER A 526 -16.51 -10.24 -28.74
N ASP A 527 -16.31 -9.14 -29.45
CA ASP A 527 -16.17 -9.15 -30.92
C ASP A 527 -14.92 -9.92 -31.38
N GLY A 528 -13.96 -10.13 -30.47
CA GLY A 528 -12.75 -10.91 -30.70
C GLY A 528 -12.92 -12.43 -30.55
N ASP A 529 -14.14 -12.95 -30.34
CA ASP A 529 -14.42 -14.40 -30.24
C ASP A 529 -14.12 -15.16 -31.54
N LYS A 530 -14.15 -14.45 -32.67
CA LYS A 530 -13.85 -15.01 -33.99
C LYS A 530 -13.07 -14.03 -34.86
N CYS A 531 -12.29 -14.58 -35.78
CA CYS A 531 -11.41 -13.82 -36.65
C CYS A 531 -11.39 -14.38 -38.06
N ILE A 532 -10.95 -13.54 -38.99
CA ILE A 532 -10.58 -13.96 -40.35
C ILE A 532 -9.22 -14.66 -40.35
N ALA A 533 -8.84 -15.25 -41.48
CA ALA A 533 -7.57 -15.98 -41.61
C ALA A 533 -6.33 -15.17 -41.18
N HIS A 534 -6.30 -13.87 -41.49
CA HIS A 534 -5.20 -12.99 -41.11
C HIS A 534 -5.08 -12.80 -39.59
N GLY A 535 -6.17 -12.88 -38.83
CA GLY A 535 -6.16 -12.79 -37.37
C GLY A 535 -5.85 -14.09 -36.63
N ARG A 536 -5.57 -15.19 -37.35
CA ARG A 536 -5.35 -16.49 -36.71
C ARG A 536 -4.10 -16.49 -35.83
N TYR A 537 -3.00 -15.88 -36.32
CA TYR A 537 -1.69 -15.79 -35.67
C TYR A 537 -1.28 -17.15 -35.07
N CYS A 538 -1.39 -18.19 -35.87
CA CYS A 538 -1.11 -19.56 -35.46
C CYS A 538 0.17 -20.03 -36.14
N ILE A 539 1.12 -20.54 -35.35
CA ILE A 539 2.31 -21.22 -35.85
C ILE A 539 2.18 -22.70 -35.51
N GLU A 540 2.41 -23.55 -36.51
CA GLU A 540 2.33 -25.00 -36.41
C GLU A 540 3.74 -25.58 -36.64
N SER A 541 4.17 -26.45 -35.73
CA SER A 541 5.40 -27.26 -35.82
C SER A 541 5.21 -28.50 -34.96
N PRO A 542 5.93 -29.61 -35.17
CA PRO A 542 5.76 -30.80 -34.34
C PRO A 542 5.85 -30.51 -32.83
N GLU A 543 6.73 -29.59 -32.43
CA GLU A 543 6.89 -29.17 -31.03
C GLU A 543 5.74 -28.29 -30.55
N ILE A 544 5.39 -27.25 -31.31
CA ILE A 544 4.31 -26.33 -30.94
C ILE A 544 2.95 -27.03 -30.95
N ASP A 545 2.70 -27.91 -31.91
CA ASP A 545 1.44 -28.66 -32.01
C ASP A 545 1.25 -29.65 -30.86
N PHE A 546 2.33 -30.12 -30.25
CA PHE A 546 2.27 -30.98 -29.08
C PHE A 546 1.93 -30.19 -27.81
N PHE A 547 2.62 -29.07 -27.56
CA PHE A 547 2.42 -28.29 -26.33
C PHE A 547 1.25 -27.31 -26.42
N TYR A 548 1.14 -26.57 -27.52
CA TYR A 548 0.26 -25.43 -27.70
C TYR A 548 -0.44 -25.46 -29.07
N PRO A 549 -1.20 -26.53 -29.39
CA PRO A 549 -1.84 -26.68 -30.68
C PRO A 549 -2.79 -25.53 -31.00
N CYS A 550 -2.83 -25.15 -32.26
CA CYS A 550 -3.85 -24.23 -32.72
C CYS A 550 -5.24 -24.89 -32.73
N SER A 551 -6.25 -24.15 -32.26
CA SER A 551 -7.62 -24.62 -32.34
C SER A 551 -8.04 -24.84 -33.80
N LYS A 552 -8.72 -25.95 -34.02
CA LYS A 552 -9.33 -26.31 -35.32
C LYS A 552 -10.78 -25.83 -35.43
N ASN A 553 -11.30 -25.23 -34.36
CA ASN A 553 -12.69 -24.76 -34.30
C ASN A 553 -12.94 -23.62 -35.28
N ARG A 554 -14.02 -23.76 -36.03
CA ARG A 554 -14.46 -22.81 -37.05
C ARG A 554 -15.96 -22.60 -36.98
N THR A 555 -16.38 -21.36 -37.24
CA THR A 555 -17.78 -20.97 -37.34
C THR A 555 -17.99 -20.29 -38.68
N SER A 556 -18.61 -21.01 -39.63
CA SER A 556 -18.72 -20.56 -41.03
C SER A 556 -17.32 -20.23 -41.61
N ASN A 557 -17.11 -19.03 -42.16
CA ASN A 557 -15.85 -18.58 -42.73
C ASN A 557 -14.84 -18.04 -41.69
N PHE A 558 -15.16 -18.12 -40.39
CA PHE A 558 -14.32 -17.57 -39.31
C PHE A 558 -13.68 -18.67 -38.47
N PHE A 559 -12.56 -18.32 -37.85
CA PHE A 559 -11.85 -19.17 -36.89
C PHE A 559 -12.22 -18.77 -35.47
N ALA A 560 -12.23 -19.73 -34.54
CA ALA A 560 -12.31 -19.44 -33.10
C ALA A 560 -10.90 -19.36 -32.45
N GLY A 561 -9.93 -20.09 -33.00
CA GLY A 561 -8.52 -20.03 -32.60
C GLY A 561 -7.83 -18.77 -33.14
N CYS A 562 -8.13 -17.64 -32.54
CA CYS A 562 -7.67 -16.31 -32.93
C CYS A 562 -6.64 -15.79 -31.95
N TYR A 563 -5.35 -15.85 -32.29
CA TYR A 563 -4.25 -15.48 -31.39
C TYR A 563 -3.58 -14.14 -31.75
N PHE A 564 -4.31 -13.24 -32.42
CA PHE A 564 -3.89 -11.85 -32.63
C PHE A 564 -3.81 -11.10 -31.29
N GLY A 565 -3.17 -9.93 -31.29
CA GLY A 565 -2.87 -9.15 -30.09
C GLY A 565 -4.09 -8.89 -29.19
N ARG A 566 -3.97 -9.22 -27.90
CA ARG A 566 -4.92 -8.84 -26.83
C ARG A 566 -4.23 -8.42 -25.54
N GLY A 567 -4.94 -7.63 -24.73
CA GLY A 567 -4.44 -7.05 -23.50
C GLY A 567 -3.57 -5.81 -23.75
N ALA A 568 -3.12 -5.20 -22.67
CA ALA A 568 -2.36 -3.95 -22.69
C ALA A 568 -1.04 -4.06 -23.47
N ILE A 569 -0.37 -5.22 -23.45
CA ILE A 569 0.88 -5.47 -24.22
C ILE A 569 0.63 -6.32 -25.49
N GLN A 570 -0.63 -6.58 -25.85
CA GLN A 570 -1.00 -7.28 -27.10
C GLN A 570 -0.31 -8.65 -27.27
N ILE A 571 -0.43 -9.54 -26.26
CA ILE A 571 0.13 -10.90 -26.37
C ILE A 571 -0.42 -11.61 -27.61
N SER A 572 0.47 -12.25 -28.36
CA SER A 572 0.17 -12.77 -29.70
C SER A 572 0.77 -14.16 -29.89
N TYR A 573 0.18 -14.95 -30.79
CA TYR A 573 0.53 -16.34 -31.10
C TYR A 573 0.11 -17.40 -30.07
N ASN A 574 -0.29 -18.56 -30.59
CA ASN A 574 -0.76 -19.72 -29.82
C ASN A 574 0.19 -20.15 -28.70
N TYR A 575 1.50 -20.12 -28.93
CA TYR A 575 2.48 -20.50 -27.90
C TYR A 575 2.54 -19.51 -26.73
N ASN A 576 2.26 -18.22 -26.91
CA ASN A 576 2.20 -17.26 -25.80
C ASN A 576 0.90 -17.43 -25.01
N TYR A 577 -0.22 -17.63 -25.70
CA TYR A 577 -1.51 -17.94 -25.06
C TYR A 577 -1.43 -19.24 -24.24
N GLY A 578 -0.78 -20.27 -24.79
CA GLY A 578 -0.57 -21.54 -24.11
C GLY A 578 0.37 -21.45 -22.90
N GLN A 579 1.48 -20.71 -23.00
CA GLN A 579 2.38 -20.49 -21.87
C GLN A 579 1.71 -19.64 -20.76
N PHE A 580 0.92 -18.63 -21.13
CA PHE A 580 0.14 -17.88 -20.16
C PHE A 580 -0.92 -18.76 -19.48
N MET A 581 -1.56 -19.66 -20.22
CA MET A 581 -2.48 -20.66 -19.67
C MET A 581 -1.79 -21.60 -18.67
N ASP A 582 -0.57 -22.06 -18.97
CA ASP A 582 0.26 -22.84 -18.04
C ASP A 582 0.57 -22.05 -16.76
N PHE A 583 0.92 -20.75 -16.89
CA PHE A 583 1.11 -19.86 -15.74
C PHE A 583 -0.17 -19.75 -14.90
N LEU A 584 -1.32 -19.51 -15.52
CA LEU A 584 -2.61 -19.42 -14.82
C LEU A 584 -2.91 -20.72 -14.05
N LYS A 585 -2.66 -21.87 -14.68
CA LYS A 585 -2.83 -23.18 -14.03
C LYS A 585 -1.92 -23.33 -12.80
N SER A 586 -0.67 -22.86 -12.87
CA SER A 586 0.24 -22.83 -11.71
C SER A 586 -0.26 -21.95 -10.55
N LYS A 587 -1.15 -20.99 -10.86
CA LYS A 587 -1.84 -20.12 -9.90
C LYS A 587 -3.26 -20.57 -9.61
N ASN A 588 -3.59 -21.84 -9.87
CA ASN A 588 -4.91 -22.42 -9.64
C ASN A 588 -6.07 -21.78 -10.45
N VAL A 589 -5.74 -21.08 -11.55
CA VAL A 589 -6.71 -20.49 -12.47
C VAL A 589 -6.79 -21.36 -13.71
N HIS A 590 -7.94 -21.99 -13.93
CA HIS A 590 -8.14 -22.93 -15.02
C HIS A 590 -8.97 -22.27 -16.14
N VAL A 591 -8.37 -22.13 -17.32
CA VAL A 591 -8.97 -21.58 -18.54
C VAL A 591 -8.40 -22.31 -19.75
N ASP A 592 -9.13 -22.36 -20.86
CA ASP A 592 -8.64 -22.91 -22.12
C ASP A 592 -8.39 -21.79 -23.12
N LEU A 593 -7.20 -21.18 -23.04
CA LEU A 593 -6.84 -20.06 -23.91
C LEU A 593 -6.43 -20.49 -25.32
N LEU A 594 -6.25 -21.80 -25.56
CA LEU A 594 -5.98 -22.31 -26.89
C LEU A 594 -7.28 -22.45 -27.69
N ASN A 595 -8.37 -22.89 -27.08
CA ASN A 595 -9.66 -22.96 -27.76
C ASN A 595 -10.50 -21.68 -27.62
N GLU A 596 -10.33 -20.93 -26.52
CA GLU A 596 -11.09 -19.71 -26.22
C GLU A 596 -10.15 -18.51 -25.92
N PRO A 597 -9.31 -18.09 -26.90
CA PRO A 597 -8.32 -17.03 -26.68
C PRO A 597 -8.94 -15.69 -26.28
N ASN A 598 -10.20 -15.43 -26.64
CA ASN A 598 -10.86 -14.18 -26.30
C ASN A 598 -11.20 -14.02 -24.81
N LEU A 599 -11.07 -15.10 -24.01
CA LEU A 599 -11.14 -15.00 -22.55
C LEU A 599 -10.13 -14.00 -21.98
N VAL A 600 -9.03 -13.72 -22.68
CA VAL A 600 -8.09 -12.66 -22.30
C VAL A 600 -8.79 -11.30 -22.15
N MET A 601 -9.79 -11.00 -22.98
CA MET A 601 -10.51 -9.72 -22.94
C MET A 601 -11.83 -9.77 -22.17
N THR A 602 -12.47 -10.94 -22.06
CA THR A 602 -13.84 -11.04 -21.51
C THR A 602 -13.91 -11.55 -20.07
N LYS A 603 -12.89 -12.26 -19.59
CA LYS A 603 -12.90 -12.84 -18.23
C LYS A 603 -12.59 -11.79 -17.17
N THR A 604 -13.33 -11.82 -16.05
CA THR A 604 -13.20 -10.88 -14.91
C THR A 604 -12.84 -11.53 -13.57
N ASN A 605 -12.66 -12.86 -13.52
CA ASN A 605 -12.37 -13.62 -12.29
C ASN A 605 -11.31 -14.73 -12.51
N PRO A 606 -9.99 -14.43 -12.47
CA PRO A 606 -9.44 -13.08 -12.40
C PRO A 606 -9.51 -12.37 -13.76
N PRO A 607 -9.40 -11.03 -13.80
CA PRO A 607 -9.32 -10.26 -15.03
C PRO A 607 -8.03 -10.57 -15.79
N LEU A 608 -8.15 -11.00 -17.06
CA LEU A 608 -7.02 -11.54 -17.81
C LEU A 608 -6.26 -10.53 -18.68
N ALA A 609 -6.88 -9.43 -19.11
CA ALA A 609 -6.26 -8.52 -20.08
C ALA A 609 -4.96 -7.88 -19.56
N LEU A 610 -5.01 -7.37 -18.33
CA LEU A 610 -3.84 -6.80 -17.64
C LEU A 610 -2.94 -7.88 -17.05
N LEU A 611 -3.50 -9.01 -16.60
CA LEU A 611 -2.73 -10.12 -16.05
C LEU A 611 -1.84 -10.80 -17.11
N ALA A 612 -2.33 -10.99 -18.33
CA ALA A 612 -1.56 -11.49 -19.47
C ALA A 612 -0.41 -10.54 -19.82
N SER A 613 -0.68 -9.23 -19.74
CA SER A 613 0.30 -8.19 -20.06
C SER A 613 1.40 -8.12 -19.01
N LEU A 614 1.04 -8.16 -17.72
CA LEU A 614 2.01 -8.24 -16.63
C LEU A 614 2.78 -9.55 -16.65
N TRP A 615 2.14 -10.68 -16.97
CA TRP A 615 2.84 -11.95 -17.17
C TRP A 615 3.94 -11.82 -18.23
N PHE A 616 3.64 -11.24 -19.38
CA PHE A 616 4.65 -11.02 -20.42
C PHE A 616 5.77 -10.08 -19.96
N TYR A 617 5.45 -9.02 -19.22
CA TYR A 617 6.44 -8.08 -18.69
C TYR A 617 7.36 -8.68 -17.61
N MET A 618 6.81 -9.59 -16.79
CA MET A 618 7.48 -10.19 -15.63
C MET A 618 8.14 -11.55 -15.92
N THR A 619 7.95 -12.13 -17.11
CA THR A 619 8.38 -13.51 -17.40
C THR A 619 9.51 -13.54 -18.45
N PRO A 620 10.69 -14.10 -18.14
CA PRO A 620 11.77 -14.28 -19.10
C PRO A 620 11.42 -15.35 -20.15
N GLN A 621 11.90 -15.15 -21.37
CA GLN A 621 11.81 -16.11 -22.48
C GLN A 621 13.21 -16.29 -23.09
N PRO A 622 14.04 -17.21 -22.57
CA PRO A 622 15.45 -17.33 -22.95
C PRO A 622 15.68 -17.30 -24.47
N PRO A 623 16.64 -16.48 -24.97
CA PRO A 623 17.65 -15.71 -24.21
C PRO A 623 17.16 -14.35 -23.69
N LYS A 624 15.88 -13.99 -23.89
CA LYS A 624 15.33 -12.72 -23.41
C LYS A 624 15.11 -12.77 -21.88
N PRO A 625 15.65 -11.83 -21.09
CA PRO A 625 15.28 -11.69 -19.68
C PRO A 625 13.85 -11.14 -19.57
N ALA A 626 13.32 -11.01 -18.35
CA ALA A 626 12.09 -10.26 -18.13
C ALA A 626 12.34 -8.76 -18.36
N MET A 627 11.33 -8.03 -18.84
CA MET A 627 11.45 -6.57 -19.00
C MET A 627 11.61 -5.89 -17.64
N HIS A 628 10.89 -6.38 -16.62
CA HIS A 628 11.04 -5.98 -15.22
C HIS A 628 12.49 -6.03 -14.75
N ASP A 629 13.20 -7.15 -14.96
CA ASP A 629 14.57 -7.31 -14.45
C ASP A 629 15.54 -6.27 -15.03
N ILE A 630 15.35 -5.89 -16.30
CA ILE A 630 16.14 -4.85 -16.96
C ILE A 630 15.87 -3.48 -16.34
N VAL A 631 14.60 -3.12 -16.15
CA VAL A 631 14.20 -1.80 -15.61
C VAL A 631 14.63 -1.64 -14.16
N MET A 632 14.47 -2.71 -13.37
CA MET A 632 14.82 -2.73 -11.96
C MET A 632 16.31 -2.82 -11.71
N GLY A 633 17.07 -3.36 -12.67
CA GLY A 633 18.53 -3.45 -12.58
C GLY A 633 19.01 -4.26 -11.39
N ILE A 634 18.27 -5.30 -11.01
CA ILE A 634 18.58 -6.13 -9.85
C ILE A 634 19.88 -6.87 -10.14
N SER A 635 20.88 -6.70 -9.26
CA SER A 635 22.20 -7.31 -9.47
C SER A 635 22.07 -8.84 -9.56
N GLY A 636 22.53 -9.41 -10.68
CA GLY A 636 22.50 -10.85 -10.92
C GLY A 636 21.20 -11.41 -11.53
N THR A 637 20.18 -10.59 -11.81
CA THR A 637 18.91 -11.09 -12.39
C THR A 637 18.80 -10.96 -13.90
N TRP A 638 19.56 -10.06 -14.51
CA TRP A 638 19.68 -10.00 -15.95
C TRP A 638 21.13 -9.76 -16.36
N ASN A 639 21.56 -10.50 -17.37
CA ASN A 639 22.87 -10.39 -17.95
C ASN A 639 22.74 -9.86 -19.38
N SER A 640 23.53 -8.86 -19.76
CA SER A 640 23.59 -8.38 -21.15
C SER A 640 24.77 -8.96 -21.93
N GLY A 641 25.68 -9.67 -21.26
CA GLY A 641 26.96 -10.12 -21.78
C GLY A 641 28.04 -9.04 -21.71
N ASP A 642 29.31 -9.46 -21.62
CA ASP A 642 30.47 -8.58 -21.36
C ASP A 642 30.57 -7.39 -22.32
N VAL A 643 30.29 -7.62 -23.61
CA VAL A 643 30.39 -6.58 -24.64
C VAL A 643 29.33 -5.50 -24.46
N ASN A 644 28.09 -5.89 -24.12
CA ASN A 644 27.01 -4.94 -23.87
C ASN A 644 27.21 -4.23 -22.54
N ALA A 645 27.61 -4.95 -21.50
CA ALA A 645 27.92 -4.39 -20.19
C ALA A 645 29.05 -3.35 -20.28
N ALA A 646 30.12 -3.64 -21.04
CA ALA A 646 31.20 -2.69 -21.30
C ALA A 646 30.75 -1.44 -22.08
N ALA A 647 29.69 -1.55 -22.89
CA ALA A 647 29.04 -0.41 -23.57
C ALA A 647 28.02 0.33 -22.69
N GLY A 648 27.85 -0.07 -21.44
CA GLY A 648 26.94 0.51 -20.46
C GLY A 648 25.50 -0.01 -20.53
N TYR A 649 25.22 -1.04 -21.32
CA TYR A 649 23.91 -1.72 -21.34
C TYR A 649 23.83 -2.72 -20.19
N THR A 650 23.90 -2.23 -18.96
CA THR A 650 23.82 -2.99 -17.71
C THR A 650 23.15 -2.14 -16.63
N GLY A 651 22.56 -2.77 -15.61
CA GLY A 651 21.83 -2.07 -14.56
C GLY A 651 20.42 -1.61 -14.96
N PRO A 652 19.82 -0.66 -14.21
CA PRO A 652 18.41 -0.29 -14.34
C PRO A 652 18.14 0.63 -15.54
N ILE A 653 17.91 0.05 -16.72
CA ILE A 653 17.77 0.76 -18.00
C ILE A 653 16.46 0.42 -18.71
N PHE A 654 16.11 1.14 -19.79
CA PHE A 654 14.85 0.92 -20.51
C PHE A 654 15.06 0.32 -21.90
N GLY A 655 16.06 0.78 -22.67
CA GLY A 655 16.19 0.47 -24.10
C GLY A 655 16.04 -1.01 -24.49
N PRO A 656 16.70 -1.98 -23.83
CA PRO A 656 16.60 -3.39 -24.19
C PRO A 656 15.18 -3.99 -24.09
N THR A 657 14.25 -3.39 -23.33
CA THR A 657 12.86 -3.88 -23.27
C THR A 657 12.16 -3.80 -24.63
N SER A 658 12.52 -2.82 -25.47
CA SER A 658 12.02 -2.68 -26.84
C SER A 658 12.44 -3.85 -27.76
N LEU A 659 13.59 -4.48 -27.48
CA LEU A 659 14.00 -5.71 -28.18
C LEU A 659 13.15 -6.92 -27.77
N ILE A 660 12.73 -6.97 -26.50
CA ILE A 660 11.95 -8.09 -25.97
C ILE A 660 10.56 -8.10 -26.58
N ILE A 661 9.89 -6.95 -26.56
CA ILE A 661 8.49 -6.81 -26.98
C ILE A 661 8.31 -6.97 -28.50
N ASN A 662 9.12 -6.30 -29.33
CA ASN A 662 8.92 -6.34 -30.79
C ASN A 662 10.22 -6.23 -31.62
N ASN A 663 11.40 -6.49 -31.04
CA ASN A 663 12.69 -6.36 -31.73
C ASN A 663 12.92 -4.98 -32.38
N GLU A 664 12.32 -3.94 -31.80
CA GLU A 664 12.35 -2.55 -32.29
C GLU A 664 13.56 -1.83 -31.69
N CYS A 665 14.35 -1.17 -32.55
CA CYS A 665 15.65 -0.61 -32.16
C CYS A 665 16.11 0.58 -33.03
N SER A 666 15.15 1.43 -33.43
CA SER A 666 15.35 2.59 -34.32
C SER A 666 15.82 3.86 -33.60
N GLY A 667 15.66 3.95 -32.29
CA GLY A 667 15.89 5.11 -31.44
C GLY A 667 14.66 6.01 -31.27
N GLU A 668 14.87 7.07 -30.51
CA GLU A 668 13.93 8.18 -30.32
C GLU A 668 14.04 9.18 -31.48
N ASP A 669 12.90 9.55 -32.05
CA ASP A 669 12.81 10.58 -33.08
C ASP A 669 12.81 11.98 -32.46
N LYS A 670 13.31 12.97 -33.22
CA LYS A 670 13.35 14.37 -32.77
C LYS A 670 11.96 15.00 -32.75
N GLU A 671 11.11 14.65 -33.70
CA GLU A 671 9.78 15.23 -33.87
C GLU A 671 8.74 14.52 -32.98
N GLU A 672 7.72 15.26 -32.53
CA GLU A 672 6.56 14.71 -31.81
C GLU A 672 5.40 14.35 -32.76
N PRO A 673 4.62 13.29 -32.48
CA PRO A 673 4.79 12.29 -31.41
C PRO A 673 5.86 11.21 -31.70
N GLY A 674 6.66 11.42 -32.76
CA GLY A 674 7.59 10.44 -33.29
C GLY A 674 6.92 9.30 -34.07
N GLY A 675 7.74 8.53 -34.77
CA GLY A 675 7.37 7.29 -35.42
C GLY A 675 6.85 6.26 -34.40
N GLY A 676 6.00 5.34 -34.87
CA GLY A 676 5.58 4.19 -34.07
C GLY A 676 6.76 3.31 -33.65
N GLY A 677 6.54 2.46 -32.64
CA GLY A 677 7.54 1.52 -32.13
C GLY A 677 8.39 2.12 -31.00
N GLU A 678 9.72 1.95 -31.06
CA GLU A 678 10.64 2.32 -29.97
C GLU A 678 10.57 3.81 -29.60
N SER A 679 10.47 4.71 -30.59
CA SER A 679 10.42 6.17 -30.31
C SER A 679 9.26 6.53 -29.38
N ARG A 680 8.05 6.06 -29.66
CA ARG A 680 6.88 6.30 -28.81
C ARG A 680 6.96 5.63 -27.45
N ARG A 681 7.62 4.47 -27.33
CA ARG A 681 7.88 3.83 -26.02
C ARG A 681 8.79 4.69 -25.16
N ILE A 682 9.89 5.19 -25.73
CA ILE A 682 10.84 6.05 -25.02
C ILE A 682 10.14 7.32 -24.54
N LYS A 683 9.39 7.97 -25.43
CA LYS A 683 8.69 9.22 -25.11
C LYS A 683 7.56 9.01 -24.11
N ALA A 684 6.79 7.92 -24.21
CA ALA A 684 5.80 7.54 -23.20
C ALA A 684 6.46 7.25 -21.84
N PHE A 685 7.62 6.59 -21.82
CA PHE A 685 8.37 6.32 -20.60
C PHE A 685 8.87 7.60 -19.93
N LYS A 686 9.45 8.53 -20.71
CA LYS A 686 9.84 9.86 -20.21
C LYS A 686 8.65 10.64 -19.68
N TRP A 687 7.52 10.62 -20.40
CA TRP A 687 6.29 11.30 -19.99
C TRP A 687 5.74 10.75 -18.67
N LEU A 688 5.64 9.42 -18.52
CA LEU A 688 5.21 8.78 -17.29
C LEU A 688 6.18 9.06 -16.12
N CYS A 689 7.49 8.98 -16.36
CA CYS A 689 8.49 9.33 -15.34
C CYS A 689 8.34 10.78 -14.88
N SER A 690 8.13 11.72 -15.81
CA SER A 690 7.84 13.13 -15.50
C SER A 690 6.56 13.26 -14.68
N TYR A 691 5.47 12.58 -15.07
CA TYR A 691 4.19 12.59 -14.36
C TYR A 691 4.37 12.18 -12.88
N PHE A 692 5.20 11.17 -12.64
CA PHE A 692 5.50 10.65 -11.32
C PHE A 692 6.63 11.38 -10.59
N GLY A 693 7.25 12.40 -11.18
CA GLY A 693 8.32 13.17 -10.56
C GLY A 693 9.63 12.41 -10.39
N VAL A 694 9.92 11.44 -11.25
CA VAL A 694 11.11 10.58 -11.16
C VAL A 694 11.96 10.68 -12.44
N PRO A 695 13.28 10.47 -12.36
CA PRO A 695 14.13 10.49 -13.55
C PRO A 695 13.90 9.25 -14.42
N ALA A 696 13.88 9.43 -15.74
CA ALA A 696 13.85 8.30 -16.68
C ALA A 696 15.17 7.51 -16.68
N GLY A 697 16.31 8.20 -16.47
CA GLY A 697 17.66 7.67 -16.54
C GLY A 697 18.47 8.33 -17.67
N ASP A 698 19.62 7.73 -18.02
CA ASP A 698 20.44 8.18 -19.14
C ASP A 698 19.70 8.01 -20.48
N ASP A 699 19.43 9.11 -21.18
CA ASP A 699 18.75 9.16 -22.48
C ASP A 699 19.36 8.18 -23.50
N ARG A 700 20.68 7.99 -23.48
CA ARG A 700 21.37 7.04 -24.38
C ARG A 700 20.92 5.61 -24.14
N LEU A 701 20.63 5.26 -22.88
CA LEU A 701 20.25 3.93 -22.42
C LEU A 701 18.74 3.71 -22.40
N LEU A 702 17.94 4.73 -22.76
CA LEU A 702 16.53 4.56 -23.07
C LEU A 702 16.30 3.90 -24.42
N SER A 703 17.31 3.87 -25.30
CA SER A 703 17.25 3.17 -26.58
C SER A 703 18.23 2.00 -26.66
N CYS A 704 17.81 0.92 -27.30
CA CYS A 704 18.70 -0.18 -27.66
C CYS A 704 19.51 0.08 -28.94
N LYS A 705 19.29 1.19 -29.67
CA LYS A 705 19.87 1.45 -31.00
C LYS A 705 21.38 1.25 -31.08
N ASN A 706 22.09 1.61 -30.01
CA ASN A 706 23.54 1.51 -29.91
C ASN A 706 24.02 0.29 -29.11
N MET A 707 23.13 -0.67 -28.81
CA MET A 707 23.45 -1.91 -28.13
C MET A 707 24.28 -2.82 -29.05
N PRO A 708 25.54 -3.13 -28.70
CA PRO A 708 26.45 -3.85 -29.61
C PRO A 708 25.96 -5.24 -30.04
N ILE A 709 25.41 -6.02 -29.10
CA ILE A 709 24.94 -7.38 -29.33
C ILE A 709 23.45 -7.46 -28.97
N ARG A 710 22.61 -7.84 -29.93
CA ARG A 710 21.18 -8.05 -29.68
C ARG A 710 20.94 -9.29 -28.81
N LEU A 711 19.85 -9.28 -28.06
CA LEU A 711 19.49 -10.38 -27.12
C LEU A 711 19.44 -11.75 -27.78
N GLN A 712 18.93 -11.85 -29.02
CA GLN A 712 18.87 -13.12 -29.77
C GLN A 712 20.25 -13.71 -30.11
N SER A 713 21.30 -12.90 -30.10
CA SER A 713 22.68 -13.32 -30.39
C SER A 713 23.46 -13.69 -29.14
N LEU A 714 22.86 -13.56 -27.95
CA LEU A 714 23.45 -14.02 -26.70
C LEU A 714 23.38 -15.55 -26.63
N ARG A 715 24.51 -16.18 -26.28
CA ARG A 715 24.72 -17.65 -26.42
C ARG A 715 24.22 -18.49 -25.24
N TYR A 716 23.26 -17.98 -24.46
CA TYR A 716 22.60 -18.72 -23.37
C TYR A 716 21.10 -18.93 -23.63
N ASN A 717 20.71 -19.14 -24.89
CA ASN A 717 19.35 -19.53 -25.28
C ASN A 717 19.07 -21.01 -24.95
N HIS A 718 19.36 -21.41 -23.72
CA HIS A 718 19.29 -22.80 -23.29
C HIS A 718 17.85 -23.28 -23.11
N SER A 719 17.59 -24.49 -23.54
CA SER A 719 16.31 -25.18 -23.34
C SER A 719 16.54 -26.67 -23.09
N TYR A 720 15.55 -27.34 -22.50
CA TYR A 720 15.64 -28.79 -22.27
C TYR A 720 15.33 -29.58 -23.53
N HIS A 721 16.23 -30.49 -23.88
CA HIS A 721 16.08 -31.43 -24.98
C HIS A 721 16.43 -32.85 -24.53
N PRO A 722 16.02 -33.88 -25.30
CA PRO A 722 16.44 -35.25 -25.04
C PRO A 722 17.96 -35.34 -24.93
N ASP A 723 18.45 -36.10 -23.95
CA ASP A 723 19.88 -36.40 -23.85
C ASP A 723 20.29 -37.40 -24.93
N TRP A 724 20.63 -36.87 -26.11
CA TRP A 724 21.06 -37.65 -27.26
C TRP A 724 22.28 -38.56 -26.98
N SER A 725 23.06 -38.28 -25.93
CA SER A 725 24.19 -39.13 -25.53
C SER A 725 23.75 -40.43 -24.83
N THR A 726 22.48 -40.52 -24.47
CA THR A 726 21.89 -41.62 -23.70
C THR A 726 20.67 -42.27 -24.34
N THR A 727 20.05 -41.65 -25.34
CA THR A 727 18.81 -42.17 -25.97
C THR A 727 18.91 -43.60 -26.51
N TRP A 728 20.10 -44.03 -26.94
CA TRP A 728 20.40 -45.36 -27.47
C TRP A 728 20.80 -46.39 -26.41
N LYS A 729 20.90 -46.00 -25.13
CA LYS A 729 21.30 -46.88 -24.02
C LYS A 729 20.08 -47.55 -23.39
N GLU A 730 20.27 -48.71 -22.78
CA GLU A 730 19.26 -49.45 -21.99
C GLU A 730 19.06 -48.81 -20.61
N GLN A 731 18.50 -47.60 -20.58
CA GLN A 731 18.13 -46.87 -19.37
C GLN A 731 16.96 -45.92 -19.67
N PRO A 732 16.23 -45.41 -18.67
CA PRO A 732 15.16 -44.43 -18.90
C PRO A 732 15.64 -43.21 -19.68
N CYS A 733 14.79 -42.65 -20.55
CA CYS A 733 15.10 -41.43 -21.28
C CYS A 733 15.28 -40.27 -20.30
N ASP A 734 16.26 -39.40 -20.57
CA ASP A 734 16.51 -38.20 -19.79
C ASP A 734 16.58 -36.96 -20.68
N CYS A 735 16.51 -35.78 -20.06
CA CYS A 735 16.73 -34.49 -20.71
C CYS A 735 17.89 -33.72 -20.09
N VAL A 736 18.62 -33.00 -20.94
CA VAL A 736 19.72 -32.12 -20.57
C VAL A 736 19.52 -30.73 -21.20
N PRO A 737 20.05 -29.66 -20.57
CA PRO A 737 20.10 -28.35 -21.20
C PRO A 737 20.91 -28.40 -22.50
N ALA A 738 20.36 -27.84 -23.58
CA ALA A 738 21.02 -27.72 -24.87
C ALA A 738 21.17 -26.25 -25.27
N PRO A 739 22.25 -25.85 -25.97
CA PRO A 739 22.59 -24.46 -26.27
C PRO A 739 21.82 -23.87 -27.47
N TYR A 740 20.56 -24.25 -27.60
CA TYR A 740 19.66 -23.76 -28.64
C TYR A 740 18.24 -23.69 -28.10
N GLY A 741 17.44 -22.78 -28.68
CA GLY A 741 16.09 -22.50 -28.20
C GLY A 741 15.10 -23.63 -28.46
N GLY A 742 14.14 -23.76 -27.55
CA GLY A 742 13.06 -24.74 -27.55
C GLY A 742 11.93 -24.28 -26.62
N LEU A 743 10.79 -24.99 -26.60
CA LEU A 743 9.60 -24.57 -25.83
C LEU A 743 9.70 -24.79 -24.33
N ILE A 744 10.66 -25.61 -23.88
CA ILE A 744 10.88 -25.91 -22.46
C ILE A 744 12.14 -25.17 -22.00
N PRO A 745 12.02 -23.98 -21.37
CA PRO A 745 13.18 -23.16 -21.07
C PRO A 745 14.07 -23.81 -20.01
N TYR A 746 15.37 -23.56 -20.13
CA TYR A 746 16.34 -23.77 -19.05
C TYR A 746 16.83 -22.39 -18.58
N PHE A 747 16.64 -22.11 -17.31
CA PHE A 747 17.06 -20.87 -16.68
C PHE A 747 18.43 -21.07 -16.02
N GLU A 748 19.48 -20.62 -16.69
CA GLU A 748 20.84 -20.71 -16.20
C GLU A 748 21.01 -19.91 -14.89
N PRO A 749 21.47 -20.54 -13.79
CA PRO A 749 21.57 -19.89 -12.47
C PRO A 749 22.34 -18.57 -12.45
N GLU A 750 23.33 -18.44 -13.32
CA GLU A 750 24.18 -17.26 -13.42
C GLU A 750 23.50 -16.09 -14.17
N HIS A 751 22.35 -16.31 -14.80
CA HIS A 751 21.73 -15.36 -15.73
C HIS A 751 20.27 -15.03 -15.45
N TYR A 752 19.59 -15.82 -14.60
CA TYR A 752 18.17 -15.66 -14.30
C TYR A 752 17.91 -15.65 -12.79
N PRO A 753 16.85 -14.94 -12.33
CA PRO A 753 16.44 -14.97 -10.93
C PRO A 753 16.20 -16.38 -10.39
N GLU A 754 16.48 -16.57 -9.09
CA GLU A 754 16.33 -17.85 -8.41
C GLU A 754 14.93 -18.46 -8.58
N GLU A 755 13.87 -17.66 -8.58
CA GLU A 755 12.50 -18.16 -8.79
C GLU A 755 12.31 -18.90 -10.12
N PHE A 756 13.00 -18.50 -11.18
CA PHE A 756 12.94 -19.17 -12.48
C PHE A 756 13.89 -20.36 -12.52
N VAL A 757 15.07 -20.23 -11.89
CA VAL A 757 16.02 -21.34 -11.75
C VAL A 757 15.38 -22.54 -11.03
N LEU A 758 14.54 -22.30 -10.02
CA LEU A 758 13.80 -23.34 -9.31
C LEU A 758 12.82 -24.11 -10.24
N MET A 759 12.34 -23.49 -11.32
CA MET A 759 11.47 -24.14 -12.31
C MET A 759 12.21 -25.18 -13.17
N ASN A 760 13.54 -25.15 -13.21
CA ASN A 760 14.34 -26.08 -14.02
C ASN A 760 14.07 -27.55 -13.69
N LYS A 761 13.73 -27.87 -12.43
CA LYS A 761 13.38 -29.22 -12.03
C LYS A 761 12.12 -29.71 -12.73
N ASP A 762 11.07 -28.89 -12.73
CA ASP A 762 9.79 -29.24 -13.35
C ASP A 762 9.88 -29.18 -14.88
N ASN A 763 10.66 -28.25 -15.42
CA ASN A 763 10.94 -28.16 -16.86
C ASN A 763 11.67 -29.41 -17.36
N LYS A 764 12.67 -29.91 -16.62
CA LYS A 764 13.34 -31.18 -16.94
C LYS A 764 12.34 -32.34 -17.00
N LEU A 765 11.47 -32.44 -15.99
CA LEU A 765 10.42 -33.47 -15.96
C LEU A 765 9.42 -33.32 -17.11
N LYS A 766 9.02 -32.10 -17.46
CA LYS A 766 8.16 -31.80 -18.61
C LYS A 766 8.79 -32.29 -19.92
N CYS A 767 10.10 -32.13 -20.07
CA CYS A 767 10.84 -32.63 -21.24
C CYS A 767 10.92 -34.16 -21.26
N VAL A 768 11.21 -34.79 -20.14
CA VAL A 768 11.23 -36.27 -20.08
C VAL A 768 9.85 -36.83 -20.41
N ALA A 769 8.79 -36.25 -19.84
CA ALA A 769 7.42 -36.65 -20.12
C ALA A 769 7.04 -36.49 -21.60
N SER A 770 7.49 -35.44 -22.28
CA SER A 770 7.20 -35.24 -23.71
C SER A 770 7.91 -36.24 -24.61
N ILE A 771 9.11 -36.73 -24.24
CA ILE A 771 9.79 -37.81 -24.97
C ILE A 771 8.93 -39.06 -25.01
N TYR A 772 8.41 -39.48 -23.87
CA TYR A 772 7.58 -40.68 -23.77
C TYR A 772 6.20 -40.50 -24.41
N ALA A 773 5.61 -39.31 -24.26
CA ALA A 773 4.29 -39.02 -24.82
C ALA A 773 4.30 -38.91 -26.35
N ASN A 774 5.35 -38.35 -26.94
CA ASN A 774 5.45 -38.13 -28.39
C ASN A 774 6.91 -38.18 -28.88
N PRO A 775 7.56 -39.36 -28.94
CA PRO A 775 8.97 -39.48 -29.27
C PRO A 775 9.32 -39.02 -30.69
N SER A 776 8.38 -39.14 -31.63
CA SER A 776 8.57 -38.75 -33.03
C SER A 776 8.74 -37.23 -33.21
N MET A 777 8.26 -36.42 -32.27
CA MET A 777 8.51 -34.98 -32.21
C MET A 777 10.00 -34.64 -32.16
N TYR A 778 10.77 -35.53 -31.53
CA TYR A 778 12.22 -35.44 -31.43
C TYR A 778 12.94 -36.34 -32.46
N GLY A 779 12.23 -36.93 -33.42
CA GLY A 779 12.82 -37.91 -34.34
C GLY A 779 13.26 -39.22 -33.68
N LEU A 780 12.76 -39.51 -32.47
CA LEU A 780 13.03 -40.77 -31.77
C LEU A 780 12.01 -41.83 -32.18
N THR A 781 12.46 -43.08 -32.28
CA THR A 781 11.63 -44.26 -32.55
C THR A 781 12.11 -45.42 -31.70
N ASN A 782 11.28 -46.43 -31.49
CA ASN A 782 11.69 -47.67 -30.79
C ASN A 782 12.88 -48.39 -31.48
N ALA A 783 13.15 -48.09 -32.75
CA ALA A 783 14.29 -48.65 -33.47
C ALA A 783 15.59 -47.84 -33.28
N THR A 784 15.48 -46.55 -32.96
CA THR A 784 16.61 -45.61 -32.86
C THR A 784 16.92 -45.20 -31.41
N ALA A 785 16.00 -45.45 -30.47
CA ALA A 785 16.11 -45.03 -29.08
C ALA A 785 15.64 -46.12 -28.12
N THR A 786 16.59 -46.86 -27.55
CA THR A 786 16.33 -47.95 -26.59
C THR A 786 15.77 -47.44 -25.26
N CYS A 787 15.99 -46.15 -24.93
CA CYS A 787 15.49 -45.58 -23.68
C CYS A 787 13.95 -45.55 -23.57
N LEU A 788 13.24 -45.61 -24.70
CA LEU A 788 11.77 -45.61 -24.77
C LEU A 788 11.12 -46.89 -24.23
N ALA A 789 11.91 -47.93 -23.95
CA ALA A 789 11.41 -49.22 -23.46
C ALA A 789 11.16 -49.25 -21.93
N PHE A 790 11.49 -48.18 -21.20
CA PHE A 790 11.30 -48.01 -19.76
C PHE A 790 10.13 -47.09 -19.48
#